data_AF-A5GBT3-F1
#
_entry.id   AF-A5GBT3-F1
#
_cell.length_a   1.000
_cell.length_b   1.000
_cell.length_c   1.000
_cell.angle_alpha   90.00
_cell.angle_beta   90.00
_cell.angle_gamma   90.00
#
_symmetry.space_group_name_H-M   'P 1'
#
loop_
_entity.id
_entity.type
_entity.pdbx_description
1 polymer ?
#
loop_
_entity_poly.entity_id
_entity_poly.type
_entity_poly.pdbx_seq_one_letter_code
_entity_poly.pdbx_strand_id
1 'polypeptide(L)'
;MKTIRLILMTCLTAVTLLAPLSGAAFAACTDPAGPSVDWTSCNKSGADLHGLDLTSAILTSAILTSANLTNANLTNANLNGANLYNADLTGATLTGAIFTANNLDVAQLYGVVGLTETQLLAYAANNKYVALNCYGTVCGPNLYKVRMKNLNLSGFNLSGMNFSHAFLEENCNLSGANLTGAKFSNIWVMTGVNLSNAQGVTPGMFADFVTAMNTYHGFTFSGFNLSGLNVSGFDFTGVDLSNVNLSNVTGLTSAQLRSAFSIQGMNLSGVNLTGFDFSGLNLTNVNLSNTTGLTSAQLFSATSFQGVNLSGVDLSGFDFSGKDLTNVNLSNTTISSAQLRSATSIQGVNLSGLNVSGFDFTGVDLSNVNLSNVTGLTSAQLRSASSIQGVNLSGLNLSVFDFSGKDLTNINLSNVTGLTSDQLRSATSIQGVNLTGVSLTGFDFSGLNLTNVNLGNTNISSAQLLSASSIQGANLSGLNLSGLDLHGLNLTGATFTGANLANANLSNVIGLTDAQLRSASNMQGVNLSGVNLTGFDFSGLNLTNVNLSGTNVTPTQLSQATSLLGVNLSGLTLPNFDMRNLNLTGVNLSNTNLTGVASTNANTILAGVNLSGSNITSAQFNAASGNLAGINLSGLNLAGFIFSGKDLTGANLSNATNVDSAQLTGAASLQGANLTGLSFAGGTLAGANLTGINLSNVDLTNVNLTGTNLTNATLTNATFTGATLTSATFTGSTLTVAQLLAASAAGLQGVNLSGLNLSGIDLSGKNLSNAVLTGTNLTNATLATVNLTGANLTNATLTGAAFNGGTNLTGATLTSATLTGATGLTSAVLAAASTAMSGINLSGQNLGSIDLSGKNLSNANLGNAGLTSANLNNANLTGANLSGADLTLATLTGANMASAILTGATGLTYAQLASAANLHGINLSNRTLADLHGLDLTGASLLNANLANADLSNTNLTNANLTGAILSGATLTGATLANAILTGVTGLNAINFSAGAHGSISGTAFQQVAPGGSTTAVTAVPNAGYHFIAWVDAANNVLSTVLTHSVSNVTVSNTLIALFVANDNTVTSIIQDPATPATLFAGLDGAGVYKSTNSGANWNVASTQPANLRVKALAAKDSNNLYAAGYGSGVLKSTDSGATWTACANTNLTNLNVKSLTMDAAGKLYAGTEAGIFVSTDGCGTWTAQSAGLP
;
A
#
# COMPACT_ATOMS: atom_id res chain seq x y z
N MET A 1 37.54 -38.16 17.87
CA MET A 1 38.39 -36.94 17.90
C MET A 1 39.59 -37.18 17.01
N LYS A 2 39.59 -36.68 15.77
CA LYS A 2 40.80 -36.49 14.98
C LYS A 2 40.47 -35.69 13.73
N THR A 3 41.29 -34.67 13.56
CA THR A 3 41.36 -33.63 12.56
C THR A 3 41.97 -34.15 11.24
N ILE A 4 41.86 -33.36 10.17
CA ILE A 4 42.81 -33.21 9.03
C ILE A 4 42.51 -33.94 7.70
N ARG A 5 42.17 -33.10 6.70
CA ARG A 5 42.62 -33.01 5.28
C ARG A 5 42.52 -34.21 4.31
N LEU A 6 41.71 -33.97 3.26
CA LEU A 6 42.12 -33.78 1.84
C LEU A 6 42.20 -35.01 0.88
N ILE A 7 41.71 -34.77 -0.35
CA ILE A 7 42.02 -35.39 -1.68
C ILE A 7 41.13 -36.54 -2.25
N LEU A 8 40.47 -36.18 -3.38
CA LEU A 8 40.18 -36.86 -4.67
C LEU A 8 39.53 -38.27 -4.72
N MET A 9 38.37 -38.43 -5.42
CA MET A 9 38.20 -38.92 -6.82
C MET A 9 38.77 -40.35 -7.05
N THR A 10 38.11 -41.38 -7.61
CA THR A 10 37.08 -41.51 -8.68
C THR A 10 36.73 -43.01 -8.90
N CYS A 11 35.74 -43.28 -9.79
CA CYS A 11 35.31 -44.53 -10.48
C CYS A 11 34.10 -45.25 -9.84
N LEU A 12 32.88 -45.24 -10.38
CA LEU A 12 32.32 -45.42 -11.75
C LEU A 12 32.58 -46.82 -12.33
N THR A 13 31.57 -47.70 -12.39
CA THR A 13 30.82 -48.22 -13.57
C THR A 13 29.97 -49.42 -13.07
N ALA A 14 28.85 -49.91 -13.61
CA ALA A 14 28.14 -49.79 -14.89
C ALA A 14 26.63 -50.16 -14.72
N VAL A 15 25.86 -49.95 -15.80
CA VAL A 15 24.40 -49.87 -16.01
C VAL A 15 23.74 -51.24 -16.32
N THR A 16 22.54 -51.60 -15.80
CA THR A 16 21.17 -51.67 -16.43
C THR A 16 20.38 -52.70 -15.57
N LEU A 17 19.09 -52.65 -15.20
CA LEU A 17 17.80 -52.50 -15.91
C LEU A 17 16.65 -52.50 -14.84
N LEU A 18 15.48 -51.90 -15.14
CA LEU A 18 14.14 -52.02 -14.47
C LEU A 18 13.90 -51.32 -13.09
N ALA A 19 12.78 -50.57 -13.03
CA ALA A 19 12.32 -49.60 -12.01
C ALA A 19 11.80 -50.22 -10.68
N PRO A 20 11.23 -49.47 -9.71
CA PRO A 20 11.31 -48.04 -9.31
C PRO A 20 11.76 -47.87 -7.84
N LEU A 21 12.22 -46.69 -7.36
CA LEU A 21 12.19 -46.35 -5.92
C LEU A 21 12.37 -44.83 -5.68
N SER A 22 11.34 -44.27 -5.08
CA SER A 22 11.23 -42.99 -4.39
C SER A 22 12.26 -42.80 -3.27
N GLY A 23 12.66 -41.55 -2.99
CA GLY A 23 13.05 -41.16 -1.63
C GLY A 23 14.25 -40.21 -1.50
N ALA A 24 14.14 -38.98 -2.00
CA ALA A 24 14.70 -37.83 -1.28
C ALA A 24 13.50 -37.01 -0.82
N ALA A 25 13.28 -36.93 0.49
CA ALA A 25 12.21 -36.13 1.06
C ALA A 25 12.47 -34.65 0.72
N PHE A 26 11.75 -34.11 -0.24
CA PHE A 26 11.73 -32.67 -0.51
C PHE A 26 11.07 -31.99 0.69
N ALA A 27 11.78 -31.05 1.32
CA ALA A 27 11.26 -30.32 2.48
C ALA A 27 10.07 -29.44 2.07
N ALA A 28 9.01 -29.41 2.87
CA ALA A 28 7.97 -28.39 2.75
C ALA A 28 8.55 -27.06 3.26
N CYS A 29 9.00 -26.21 2.33
CA CYS A 29 9.70 -24.98 2.67
C CYS A 29 8.70 -23.89 3.09
N THR A 30 8.74 -23.53 4.38
CA THR A 30 7.86 -22.53 5.02
C THR A 30 8.34 -21.10 4.88
N ASP A 31 9.51 -20.88 4.28
CA ASP A 31 10.07 -19.54 4.14
C ASP A 31 9.25 -18.70 3.14
N PRO A 32 8.85 -17.47 3.52
CA PRO A 32 8.09 -16.58 2.65
C PRO A 32 8.94 -16.16 1.43
N ALA A 33 8.29 -16.00 0.29
CA ALA A 33 8.96 -15.59 -0.95
C ALA A 33 9.54 -14.16 -0.83
N GLY A 34 10.78 -13.97 -1.26
CA GLY A 34 11.45 -12.67 -1.27
C GLY A 34 12.90 -12.74 -1.78
N PRO A 35 13.63 -11.61 -1.76
CA PRO A 35 15.02 -11.56 -2.20
C PRO A 35 15.91 -12.50 -1.38
N SER A 36 16.85 -13.16 -2.03
CA SER A 36 17.82 -14.09 -1.43
C SER A 36 17.21 -15.31 -0.72
N VAL A 37 15.96 -15.66 -1.01
CA VAL A 37 15.31 -16.85 -0.46
C VAL A 37 16.06 -18.13 -0.86
N ASP A 38 16.23 -19.08 0.06
CA ASP A 38 16.79 -20.39 -0.23
C ASP A 38 15.68 -21.44 -0.34
N TRP A 39 15.39 -21.82 -1.58
CA TRP A 39 14.46 -22.89 -1.93
C TRP A 39 15.15 -24.09 -2.56
N THR A 40 16.38 -24.37 -2.16
CA THR A 40 17.12 -25.54 -2.65
C THR A 40 16.31 -26.82 -2.44
N SER A 41 15.99 -27.51 -3.54
CA SER A 41 15.16 -28.74 -3.55
C SER A 41 13.74 -28.57 -2.97
N CYS A 42 13.18 -27.37 -2.94
CA CYS A 42 11.81 -27.16 -2.50
C CYS A 42 10.80 -27.52 -3.59
N ASN A 43 9.62 -28.01 -3.19
CA ASN A 43 8.48 -28.16 -4.10
C ASN A 43 7.58 -26.92 -4.06
N LYS A 44 7.48 -26.22 -5.19
CA LYS A 44 6.66 -25.03 -5.46
C LYS A 44 5.83 -25.21 -6.75
N SER A 45 5.48 -26.45 -7.11
CA SER A 45 4.61 -26.73 -8.25
C SER A 45 3.27 -25.98 -8.14
N GLY A 46 2.85 -25.30 -9.21
CA GLY A 46 1.59 -24.53 -9.23
C GLY A 46 1.58 -23.26 -8.38
N ALA A 47 2.72 -22.84 -7.80
CA ALA A 47 2.79 -21.62 -7.00
C ALA A 47 2.55 -20.37 -7.86
N ASP A 48 1.82 -19.41 -7.30
CA ASP A 48 1.68 -18.07 -7.89
C ASP A 48 2.80 -17.16 -7.38
N LEU A 49 3.73 -16.82 -8.28
CA LEU A 49 4.92 -16.03 -8.03
C LEU A 49 4.95 -14.77 -8.92
N HIS A 50 3.79 -14.36 -9.47
CA HIS A 50 3.71 -13.21 -10.36
C HIS A 50 4.20 -11.92 -9.70
N GLY A 51 5.07 -11.19 -10.39
CA GLY A 51 5.57 -9.88 -9.96
C GLY A 51 6.44 -9.89 -8.70
N LEU A 52 6.82 -11.06 -8.17
CA LEU A 52 7.63 -11.15 -6.96
C LEU A 52 9.09 -10.79 -7.21
N ASP A 53 9.72 -10.18 -6.20
CA ASP A 53 11.16 -9.94 -6.19
C ASP A 53 11.90 -11.14 -5.59
N LEU A 54 12.53 -11.92 -6.47
CA LEU A 54 13.33 -13.11 -6.19
C LEU A 54 14.81 -12.87 -6.54
N THR A 55 15.26 -11.62 -6.45
CA THR A 55 16.66 -11.25 -6.65
C THR A 55 17.59 -12.08 -5.78
N SER A 56 18.63 -12.67 -6.38
CA SER A 56 19.61 -13.51 -5.70
C SER A 56 19.05 -14.75 -4.97
N ALA A 57 17.82 -15.18 -5.29
CA ALA A 57 17.24 -16.40 -4.73
C ALA A 57 18.06 -17.66 -5.09
N ILE A 58 18.16 -18.61 -4.17
CA ILE A 58 18.80 -19.92 -4.37
C ILE A 58 17.69 -20.94 -4.63
N LEU A 59 17.45 -21.25 -5.90
CA LEU A 59 16.38 -22.15 -6.38
C LEU A 59 16.94 -23.48 -6.92
N THR A 60 18.13 -23.87 -6.46
CA THR A 60 18.85 -25.04 -6.98
C THR A 60 18.02 -26.31 -6.82
N SER A 61 17.75 -27.05 -7.91
CA SER A 61 16.92 -28.26 -7.91
C SER A 61 15.48 -28.08 -7.41
N ALA A 62 14.96 -26.85 -7.36
CA ALA A 62 13.57 -26.61 -6.98
C ALA A 62 12.58 -27.20 -8.00
N ILE A 63 11.42 -27.66 -7.54
CA ILE A 63 10.32 -28.14 -8.40
C ILE A 63 9.34 -26.97 -8.60
N LEU A 64 9.32 -26.39 -9.80
CA LEU A 64 8.52 -25.21 -10.19
C LEU A 64 7.55 -25.54 -11.33
N THR A 65 7.11 -26.79 -11.43
CA THR A 65 6.25 -27.23 -12.54
C THR A 65 4.91 -26.48 -12.52
N SER A 66 4.51 -25.91 -13.65
CA SER A 66 3.27 -25.10 -13.78
C SER A 66 3.16 -23.91 -12.81
N ALA A 67 4.29 -23.40 -12.31
CA ALA A 67 4.30 -22.17 -11.52
C ALA A 67 4.06 -20.94 -12.40
N ASN A 68 3.40 -19.92 -11.85
CA ASN A 68 3.21 -18.61 -12.50
C ASN A 68 4.33 -17.66 -12.06
N LEU A 69 5.30 -17.40 -12.93
CA LEU A 69 6.47 -16.52 -12.72
C LEU A 69 6.39 -15.25 -13.56
N THR A 70 5.21 -14.89 -14.04
CA THR A 70 5.03 -13.73 -14.92
C THR A 70 5.46 -12.44 -14.23
N ASN A 71 6.22 -11.58 -14.92
CA ASN A 71 6.81 -10.34 -14.39
C ASN A 71 7.69 -10.49 -13.12
N ALA A 72 8.12 -11.70 -12.74
CA ALA A 72 8.97 -11.89 -11.57
C ALA A 72 10.41 -11.37 -11.82
N ASN A 73 11.04 -10.82 -10.78
CA ASN A 73 12.44 -10.39 -10.82
C ASN A 73 13.37 -11.48 -10.27
N LEU A 74 14.05 -12.19 -11.15
CA LEU A 74 15.00 -13.28 -10.85
C LEU A 74 16.46 -12.85 -11.07
N THR A 75 16.74 -11.55 -11.02
CA THR A 75 18.10 -11.02 -11.24
C THR A 75 19.09 -11.67 -10.26
N ASN A 76 20.19 -12.22 -10.77
CA ASN A 76 21.21 -12.97 -10.02
C ASN A 76 20.73 -14.23 -9.26
N ALA A 77 19.52 -14.75 -9.53
CA ALA A 77 19.04 -15.98 -8.90
C ALA A 77 19.79 -17.23 -9.42
N ASN A 78 19.97 -18.25 -8.58
CA ASN A 78 20.56 -19.53 -8.95
C ASN A 78 19.47 -20.59 -9.14
N LEU A 79 19.12 -20.89 -10.39
CA LEU A 79 18.10 -21.86 -10.76
C LEU A 79 18.66 -23.22 -11.19
N ASN A 80 19.96 -23.50 -10.98
CA ASN A 80 20.56 -24.73 -11.51
C ASN A 80 19.80 -26.01 -11.14
N GLY A 81 19.43 -26.81 -12.14
CA GLY A 81 18.70 -28.07 -11.94
C GLY A 81 17.21 -27.93 -11.58
N ALA A 82 16.66 -26.72 -11.52
CA ALA A 82 15.23 -26.53 -11.23
C ALA A 82 14.34 -27.09 -12.35
N ASN A 83 13.21 -27.70 -11.97
CA ASN A 83 12.22 -28.25 -12.89
C ASN A 83 11.11 -27.22 -13.17
N LEU A 84 11.12 -26.61 -14.35
CA LEU A 84 10.22 -25.55 -14.82
C LEU A 84 9.24 -26.03 -15.89
N TYR A 85 8.96 -27.34 -15.94
CA TYR A 85 8.00 -27.91 -16.88
C TYR A 85 6.66 -27.17 -16.87
N ASN A 86 6.22 -26.67 -18.03
CA ASN A 86 4.97 -25.90 -18.20
C ASN A 86 4.84 -24.64 -17.31
N ALA A 87 5.94 -24.05 -16.84
CA ALA A 87 5.91 -22.79 -16.09
C ALA A 87 5.73 -21.57 -17.02
N ASP A 88 5.12 -20.49 -16.54
CA ASP A 88 4.95 -19.24 -17.28
C ASP A 88 5.90 -18.15 -16.75
N LEU A 89 6.90 -17.76 -17.54
CA LEU A 89 7.89 -16.74 -17.19
C LEU A 89 7.70 -15.45 -18.01
N THR A 90 6.51 -15.21 -18.57
CA THR A 90 6.27 -14.06 -19.44
C THR A 90 6.62 -12.74 -18.73
N GLY A 91 7.51 -11.93 -19.32
CA GLY A 91 7.97 -10.65 -18.77
C GLY A 91 8.94 -10.74 -17.58
N ALA A 92 9.41 -11.93 -17.20
CA ALA A 92 10.36 -12.09 -16.09
C ALA A 92 11.76 -11.53 -16.40
N THR A 93 12.48 -11.07 -15.37
CA THR A 93 13.87 -10.56 -15.50
C THR A 93 14.87 -11.57 -14.95
N LEU A 94 15.77 -12.10 -15.78
CA LEU A 94 16.79 -13.12 -15.43
C LEU A 94 18.24 -12.60 -15.57
N THR A 95 18.45 -11.29 -15.56
CA THR A 95 19.78 -10.70 -15.69
C THR A 95 20.75 -11.25 -14.64
N GLY A 96 21.84 -11.90 -15.06
CA GLY A 96 22.83 -12.48 -14.15
C GLY A 96 22.41 -13.78 -13.46
N ALA A 97 21.23 -14.33 -13.76
CA ALA A 97 20.77 -15.60 -13.19
C ALA A 97 21.59 -16.80 -13.71
N ILE A 98 21.83 -17.78 -12.82
CA ILE A 98 22.53 -19.03 -13.15
C ILE A 98 21.47 -20.09 -13.50
N PHE A 99 21.49 -20.57 -14.74
CA PHE A 99 20.39 -21.36 -15.33
C PHE A 99 20.95 -22.52 -16.19
N THR A 100 21.40 -23.59 -15.54
CA THR A 100 21.95 -24.79 -16.21
C THR A 100 21.24 -26.05 -15.76
N ALA A 101 21.09 -27.01 -16.68
CA ALA A 101 20.46 -28.33 -16.44
C ALA A 101 18.99 -28.28 -15.95
N ASN A 102 18.25 -27.24 -16.31
CA ASN A 102 16.82 -27.09 -16.03
C ASN A 102 15.92 -27.91 -16.97
N ASN A 103 14.77 -28.37 -16.48
CA ASN A 103 13.70 -28.87 -17.36
C ASN A 103 12.78 -27.72 -17.76
N LEU A 104 12.80 -27.34 -19.04
CA LEU A 104 12.06 -26.20 -19.61
C LEU A 104 10.97 -26.62 -20.61
N ASP A 105 10.67 -27.92 -20.72
CA ASP A 105 9.70 -28.39 -21.70
C ASP A 105 8.34 -27.67 -21.51
N VAL A 106 7.86 -27.05 -22.58
CA VAL A 106 6.57 -26.32 -22.65
C VAL A 106 6.52 -25.04 -21.78
N ALA A 107 7.65 -24.50 -21.32
CA ALA A 107 7.67 -23.23 -20.59
C ALA A 107 7.41 -22.01 -21.50
N GLN A 108 6.69 -21.01 -21.00
CA GLN A 108 6.45 -19.74 -21.72
C GLN A 108 7.54 -18.71 -21.37
N LEU A 109 8.23 -18.18 -22.39
CA LEU A 109 9.39 -17.27 -22.23
C LEU A 109 9.21 -15.91 -22.95
N TYR A 110 7.97 -15.50 -23.21
CA TYR A 110 7.71 -14.27 -23.97
C TYR A 110 8.17 -13.03 -23.18
N GLY A 111 8.95 -12.14 -23.81
CA GLY A 111 9.38 -10.88 -23.17
C GLY A 111 10.36 -11.02 -22.00
N VAL A 112 10.99 -12.19 -21.83
CA VAL A 112 12.02 -12.42 -20.80
C VAL A 112 13.28 -11.60 -21.10
N VAL A 113 13.82 -10.92 -20.09
CA VAL A 113 15.02 -10.07 -20.20
C VAL A 113 16.22 -10.70 -19.50
N GLY A 114 17.42 -10.67 -20.12
CA GLY A 114 18.68 -11.01 -19.44
C GLY A 114 19.29 -12.39 -19.73
N LEU A 115 18.81 -13.14 -20.74
CA LEU A 115 19.41 -14.40 -21.19
C LEU A 115 20.61 -14.18 -22.13
N THR A 116 21.68 -14.94 -21.95
CA THR A 116 22.90 -14.90 -22.79
C THR A 116 22.80 -15.81 -24.03
N GLU A 117 23.58 -15.49 -25.07
CA GLU A 117 23.67 -16.27 -26.32
C GLU A 117 23.99 -17.76 -26.07
N THR A 118 24.93 -18.05 -25.18
CA THR A 118 25.32 -19.42 -24.80
C THR A 118 24.19 -20.20 -24.12
N GLN A 119 23.35 -19.53 -23.32
CA GLN A 119 22.20 -20.14 -22.65
C GLN A 119 21.09 -20.50 -23.64
N LEU A 120 20.93 -19.72 -24.71
CA LEU A 120 19.99 -19.98 -25.81
C LEU A 120 20.46 -21.12 -26.73
N LEU A 121 21.75 -21.20 -27.03
CA LEU A 121 22.34 -22.29 -27.83
C LEU A 121 22.22 -23.66 -27.14
N ALA A 122 22.38 -23.71 -25.82
CA ALA A 122 22.20 -24.93 -25.02
C ALA A 122 20.73 -25.42 -24.99
N TYR A 123 19.77 -24.50 -25.13
CA TYR A 123 18.34 -24.80 -25.20
C TYR A 123 17.90 -25.34 -26.58
N ALA A 124 18.41 -24.73 -27.66
CA ALA A 124 18.07 -25.15 -29.04
C ALA A 124 18.63 -26.53 -29.41
N ALA A 125 19.75 -26.95 -28.82
CA ALA A 125 20.37 -28.25 -29.11
C ALA A 125 19.57 -29.47 -28.60
N ASN A 126 18.66 -29.27 -27.64
CA ASN A 126 17.96 -30.36 -26.96
C ASN A 126 16.46 -30.49 -27.31
N ASN A 127 15.89 -29.59 -28.13
CA ASN A 127 14.45 -29.53 -28.39
C ASN A 127 14.09 -29.62 -29.89
N LYS A 128 13.15 -30.52 -30.24
CA LYS A 128 12.66 -30.77 -31.62
C LYS A 128 11.73 -29.68 -32.19
N TYR A 129 11.48 -28.60 -31.44
CA TYR A 129 10.64 -27.48 -31.85
C TYR A 129 11.32 -26.20 -31.38
N VAL A 130 12.03 -25.52 -32.28
CA VAL A 130 12.81 -24.32 -31.93
C VAL A 130 12.14 -23.09 -32.54
N ALA A 131 11.73 -22.15 -31.67
CA ALA A 131 11.66 -20.74 -32.03
C ALA A 131 13.06 -20.14 -31.85
N LEU A 132 13.65 -19.61 -32.92
CA LEU A 132 15.02 -19.06 -32.90
C LEU A 132 15.00 -17.56 -32.61
N ASN A 133 15.91 -17.17 -31.72
CA ASN A 133 16.13 -15.81 -31.26
C ASN A 133 17.09 -15.12 -32.23
N CYS A 134 16.64 -14.10 -32.97
CA CYS A 134 17.53 -13.27 -33.77
C CYS A 134 17.99 -12.06 -32.95
N TYR A 135 19.29 -11.76 -32.98
CA TYR A 135 19.88 -10.62 -32.27
C TYR A 135 19.94 -9.42 -33.23
N GLY A 136 19.07 -8.42 -33.02
CA GLY A 136 18.94 -7.29 -33.95
C GLY A 136 18.46 -7.75 -35.34
N THR A 137 19.02 -7.21 -36.43
CA THR A 137 18.64 -7.55 -37.81
C THR A 137 19.45 -8.71 -38.43
N VAL A 138 20.19 -9.52 -37.67
CA VAL A 138 21.04 -10.59 -38.23
C VAL A 138 20.68 -11.95 -37.62
N CYS A 139 20.31 -12.93 -38.46
CA CYS A 139 20.07 -14.33 -38.04
C CYS A 139 21.23 -15.23 -38.55
N GLY A 140 21.52 -16.33 -37.85
CA GLY A 140 22.63 -17.25 -38.18
C GLY A 140 22.43 -18.06 -39.49
N PRO A 141 23.48 -18.72 -40.03
CA PRO A 141 23.55 -19.10 -41.46
C PRO A 141 22.72 -20.33 -41.91
N ASN A 142 22.07 -21.11 -41.03
CA ASN A 142 21.41 -22.37 -41.42
C ASN A 142 20.01 -22.55 -40.78
N LEU A 143 18.95 -22.53 -41.60
CA LEU A 143 17.55 -22.84 -41.21
C LEU A 143 17.02 -24.10 -41.93
N TYR A 144 17.87 -25.10 -42.08
CA TYR A 144 17.60 -26.33 -42.81
C TYR A 144 16.56 -27.22 -42.09
N LYS A 145 15.50 -27.65 -42.79
CA LYS A 145 14.38 -28.49 -42.29
C LYS A 145 13.59 -27.90 -41.12
N VAL A 146 13.38 -26.58 -41.11
CA VAL A 146 12.59 -25.88 -40.09
C VAL A 146 11.16 -25.67 -40.58
N ARG A 147 10.19 -25.83 -39.68
CA ARG A 147 8.79 -25.45 -39.91
C ARG A 147 8.51 -24.08 -39.32
N MET A 148 8.13 -23.14 -40.17
CA MET A 148 7.98 -21.71 -39.88
C MET A 148 6.52 -21.35 -40.12
N LYS A 149 5.78 -21.02 -39.04
CA LYS A 149 4.37 -20.64 -39.08
C LYS A 149 4.17 -19.36 -38.28
N ASN A 150 3.44 -18.37 -38.81
CA ASN A 150 3.25 -17.04 -38.22
C ASN A 150 4.57 -16.33 -37.84
N LEU A 151 5.65 -16.58 -38.59
CA LEU A 151 6.97 -16.06 -38.28
C LEU A 151 7.21 -14.69 -38.93
N ASN A 152 7.67 -13.70 -38.16
CA ASN A 152 8.01 -12.38 -38.66
C ASN A 152 9.53 -12.12 -38.70
N LEU A 153 10.09 -12.15 -39.91
CA LEU A 153 11.48 -11.84 -40.27
C LEU A 153 11.60 -10.51 -41.05
N SER A 154 10.66 -9.58 -40.86
CA SER A 154 10.68 -8.32 -41.60
C SER A 154 11.91 -7.46 -41.28
N GLY A 155 12.61 -6.96 -42.30
CA GLY A 155 13.77 -6.05 -42.17
C GLY A 155 15.09 -6.75 -41.84
N PHE A 156 15.12 -8.08 -41.80
CA PHE A 156 16.31 -8.83 -41.42
C PHE A 156 17.31 -8.96 -42.57
N ASN A 157 18.60 -8.91 -42.24
CA ASN A 157 19.67 -9.31 -43.14
C ASN A 157 19.81 -10.84 -43.11
N LEU A 158 19.25 -11.49 -44.13
CA LEU A 158 19.23 -12.93 -44.34
C LEU A 158 20.18 -13.35 -45.48
N SER A 159 21.15 -12.49 -45.81
CA SER A 159 22.05 -12.70 -46.94
C SER A 159 22.85 -13.99 -46.78
N GLY A 160 22.90 -14.82 -47.83
CA GLY A 160 23.65 -16.08 -47.83
C GLY A 160 23.04 -17.22 -46.99
N MET A 161 21.86 -17.01 -46.37
CA MET A 161 21.21 -18.03 -45.56
C MET A 161 20.70 -19.21 -46.41
N ASN A 162 20.76 -20.41 -45.83
CA ASN A 162 20.24 -21.62 -46.45
C ASN A 162 18.84 -21.99 -45.92
N PHE A 163 17.82 -21.81 -46.75
CA PHE A 163 16.41 -22.17 -46.49
C PHE A 163 16.00 -23.48 -47.16
N SER A 164 16.94 -24.27 -47.70
CA SER A 164 16.59 -25.50 -48.39
C SER A 164 15.79 -26.45 -47.48
N HIS A 165 14.70 -27.04 -48.00
CA HIS A 165 13.79 -27.94 -47.27
C HIS A 165 13.03 -27.30 -46.08
N ALA A 166 12.94 -25.98 -46.02
CA ALA A 166 12.09 -25.30 -45.03
C ALA A 166 10.59 -25.43 -45.38
N PHE A 167 9.74 -25.44 -44.35
CA PHE A 167 8.28 -25.33 -44.47
C PHE A 167 7.86 -23.91 -44.07
N LEU A 168 7.44 -23.10 -45.04
CA LEU A 168 6.89 -21.76 -44.86
C LEU A 168 5.35 -21.86 -44.87
N GLU A 169 4.75 -21.74 -43.70
CA GLU A 169 3.32 -21.88 -43.47
C GLU A 169 2.71 -20.57 -42.93
N GLU A 170 1.45 -20.33 -43.27
CA GLU A 170 0.55 -19.26 -42.76
C GLU A 170 1.25 -18.01 -42.17
N ASN A 171 1.17 -16.88 -42.88
CA ASN A 171 1.63 -15.55 -42.40
C ASN A 171 3.14 -15.42 -42.13
N CYS A 172 3.98 -16.16 -42.85
CA CYS A 172 5.43 -15.91 -42.82
C CYS A 172 5.78 -14.56 -43.47
N ASN A 173 6.31 -13.63 -42.68
CA ASN A 173 6.62 -12.27 -43.10
C ASN A 173 8.13 -12.04 -43.26
N LEU A 174 8.61 -11.91 -44.50
CA LEU A 174 9.99 -11.56 -44.87
C LEU A 174 10.09 -10.15 -45.49
N SER A 175 9.12 -9.27 -45.20
CA SER A 175 9.09 -7.93 -45.79
C SER A 175 10.33 -7.10 -45.45
N GLY A 176 10.93 -6.42 -46.43
CA GLY A 176 12.13 -5.60 -46.23
C GLY A 176 13.41 -6.37 -45.92
N ALA A 177 13.38 -7.71 -45.91
CA ALA A 177 14.56 -8.51 -45.62
C ALA A 177 15.59 -8.47 -46.76
N ASN A 178 16.88 -8.50 -46.44
CA ASN A 178 17.94 -8.69 -47.43
C ASN A 178 18.18 -10.18 -47.66
N LEU A 179 17.71 -10.70 -48.79
CA LEU A 179 17.83 -12.09 -49.22
C LEU A 179 18.98 -12.32 -50.21
N THR A 180 19.90 -11.36 -50.35
CA THR A 180 21.00 -11.46 -51.32
C THR A 180 21.81 -12.74 -51.11
N GLY A 181 21.83 -13.62 -52.12
CA GLY A 181 22.55 -14.89 -52.08
C GLY A 181 21.93 -15.97 -51.19
N ALA A 182 20.72 -15.77 -50.65
CA ALA A 182 19.99 -16.80 -49.92
C ALA A 182 19.61 -17.98 -50.85
N LYS A 183 19.61 -19.20 -50.32
CA LYS A 183 19.30 -20.42 -51.07
C LYS A 183 17.91 -20.93 -50.72
N PHE A 184 17.03 -20.99 -51.71
CA PHE A 184 15.69 -21.58 -51.60
C PHE A 184 15.62 -22.76 -52.56
N SER A 185 15.77 -23.98 -52.06
CA SER A 185 15.59 -25.18 -52.90
C SER A 185 14.80 -26.25 -52.16
N ASN A 186 13.90 -26.94 -52.87
CA ASN A 186 12.97 -27.93 -52.29
C ASN A 186 12.19 -27.41 -51.07
N ILE A 187 11.78 -26.14 -51.10
CA ILE A 187 10.98 -25.54 -50.03
C ILE A 187 9.53 -26.00 -50.12
N TRP A 188 8.82 -26.01 -49.00
CA TRP A 188 7.38 -26.16 -48.94
C TRP A 188 6.76 -24.82 -48.58
N VAL A 189 5.83 -24.34 -49.40
CA VAL A 189 5.18 -23.04 -49.18
C VAL A 189 3.67 -23.21 -49.23
N MET A 190 2.99 -22.77 -48.17
CA MET A 190 1.54 -22.62 -48.13
C MET A 190 1.13 -21.16 -48.43
N THR A 191 -0.14 -20.81 -48.24
CA THR A 191 -0.68 -19.46 -48.44
C THR A 191 -0.10 -18.44 -47.46
N GLY A 192 0.11 -17.20 -47.92
CA GLY A 192 0.36 -16.03 -47.06
C GLY A 192 1.83 -15.67 -46.78
N VAL A 193 2.74 -15.92 -47.72
CA VAL A 193 4.14 -15.44 -47.61
C VAL A 193 4.25 -13.98 -48.06
N ASN A 194 4.86 -13.15 -47.22
CA ASN A 194 5.09 -11.73 -47.50
C ASN A 194 6.57 -11.44 -47.79
N LEU A 195 6.90 -11.09 -49.03
CA LEU A 195 8.23 -10.69 -49.52
C LEU A 195 8.29 -9.19 -49.88
N SER A 196 7.32 -8.39 -49.42
CA SER A 196 7.24 -6.97 -49.81
C SER A 196 8.53 -6.21 -49.49
N ASN A 197 9.03 -5.42 -50.44
CA ASN A 197 10.27 -4.64 -50.32
C ASN A 197 11.54 -5.45 -49.98
N ALA A 198 11.52 -6.78 -50.11
CA ALA A 198 12.70 -7.59 -49.84
C ALA A 198 13.81 -7.30 -50.88
N GLN A 199 15.05 -7.18 -50.41
CA GLN A 199 16.20 -6.95 -51.27
C GLN A 199 16.79 -8.27 -51.77
N GLY A 200 17.31 -8.27 -53.00
CA GLY A 200 18.04 -9.41 -53.54
C GLY A 200 17.16 -10.57 -54.04
N VAL A 201 15.84 -10.41 -54.11
CA VAL A 201 14.92 -11.41 -54.73
C VAL A 201 15.22 -11.50 -56.24
N THR A 202 15.53 -12.69 -56.74
CA THR A 202 15.96 -12.95 -58.13
C THR A 202 14.93 -13.80 -58.88
N PRO A 203 14.93 -13.77 -60.23
CA PRO A 203 14.05 -14.64 -61.03
C PRO A 203 14.22 -16.13 -60.71
N GLY A 204 15.45 -16.56 -60.38
CA GLY A 204 15.72 -17.94 -59.96
C GLY A 204 15.01 -18.31 -58.65
N MET A 205 15.08 -17.45 -57.63
CA MET A 205 14.35 -17.68 -56.38
C MET A 205 12.83 -17.69 -56.60
N PHE A 206 12.31 -16.80 -57.47
CA PHE A 206 10.89 -16.83 -57.84
C PHE A 206 10.51 -18.15 -58.53
N ALA A 207 11.35 -18.67 -59.43
CA ALA A 207 11.15 -19.96 -60.07
C ALA A 207 11.16 -21.13 -59.07
N ASP A 208 12.00 -21.07 -58.02
CA ASP A 208 12.02 -22.07 -56.95
C ASP A 208 10.70 -22.06 -56.15
N PHE A 209 10.11 -20.88 -55.87
CA PHE A 209 8.79 -20.75 -55.24
C PHE A 209 7.67 -21.33 -56.12
N VAL A 210 7.67 -21.02 -57.42
CA VAL A 210 6.69 -21.54 -58.39
C VAL A 210 6.81 -23.07 -58.52
N THR A 211 8.04 -23.59 -58.58
CA THR A 211 8.31 -25.04 -58.68
C THR A 211 7.83 -25.78 -57.44
N ALA A 212 8.07 -25.23 -56.25
CA ALA A 212 7.57 -25.78 -54.99
C ALA A 212 6.04 -25.93 -54.99
N MET A 213 5.30 -24.93 -55.47
CA MET A 213 3.83 -24.99 -55.53
C MET A 213 3.32 -25.97 -56.58
N ASN A 214 3.95 -26.03 -57.76
CA ASN A 214 3.55 -26.97 -58.82
C ASN A 214 3.79 -28.44 -58.46
N THR A 215 4.75 -28.72 -57.57
CA THR A 215 5.09 -30.09 -57.14
C THR A 215 4.06 -30.66 -56.16
N TYR A 216 3.30 -29.82 -55.45
CA TYR A 216 2.29 -30.24 -54.48
C TYR A 216 0.90 -29.83 -54.97
N HIS A 217 0.14 -30.79 -55.53
CA HIS A 217 -1.19 -30.54 -56.09
C HIS A 217 -2.15 -29.88 -55.08
N GLY A 218 -2.70 -28.71 -55.45
CA GLY A 218 -3.76 -28.03 -54.68
C GLY A 218 -3.36 -26.70 -54.03
N PHE A 219 -2.11 -26.25 -54.14
CA PHE A 219 -1.67 -24.95 -53.63
C PHE A 219 -1.63 -23.90 -54.74
N THR A 220 -2.20 -22.72 -54.49
CA THR A 220 -2.21 -21.58 -55.42
C THR A 220 -1.25 -20.49 -54.95
N PHE A 221 -0.77 -19.65 -55.87
CA PHE A 221 0.03 -18.46 -55.54
C PHE A 221 -0.80 -17.37 -54.81
N SER A 222 -2.07 -17.62 -54.53
CA SER A 222 -2.99 -16.64 -53.93
C SER A 222 -2.55 -16.22 -52.53
N GLY A 223 -2.56 -14.91 -52.26
CA GLY A 223 -2.15 -14.33 -50.98
C GLY A 223 -0.65 -14.06 -50.82
N PHE A 224 0.17 -14.23 -51.86
CA PHE A 224 1.56 -13.75 -51.85
C PHE A 224 1.64 -12.23 -51.89
N ASN A 225 2.53 -11.65 -51.09
CA ASN A 225 2.84 -10.22 -51.15
C ASN A 225 4.25 -9.99 -51.72
N LEU A 226 4.30 -9.45 -52.94
CA LEU A 226 5.51 -9.12 -53.70
C LEU A 226 5.67 -7.59 -53.88
N SER A 227 4.94 -6.78 -53.10
CA SER A 227 4.89 -5.34 -53.32
C SER A 227 6.27 -4.69 -53.21
N GLY A 228 6.57 -3.71 -54.07
CA GLY A 228 7.82 -2.94 -54.03
C GLY A 228 9.07 -3.67 -54.57
N LEU A 229 8.91 -4.87 -55.14
CA LEU A 229 10.00 -5.61 -55.78
C LEU A 229 10.26 -5.14 -57.21
N ASN A 230 11.50 -5.33 -57.70
CA ASN A 230 11.78 -5.33 -59.13
C ASN A 230 11.52 -6.72 -59.71
N VAL A 231 10.46 -6.87 -60.49
CA VAL A 231 10.01 -8.16 -61.05
C VAL A 231 10.46 -8.37 -62.50
N SER A 232 11.45 -7.60 -62.96
CA SER A 232 12.03 -7.76 -64.29
C SER A 232 12.54 -9.19 -64.51
N GLY A 233 12.07 -9.85 -65.56
CA GLY A 233 12.50 -11.20 -65.93
C GLY A 233 11.85 -12.33 -65.14
N PHE A 234 10.87 -12.05 -64.27
CA PHE A 234 10.06 -13.11 -63.65
C PHE A 234 9.12 -13.71 -64.69
N ASP A 235 9.06 -15.04 -64.77
CA ASP A 235 8.15 -15.75 -65.67
C ASP A 235 6.85 -16.09 -64.95
N PHE A 236 5.74 -15.48 -65.38
CA PHE A 236 4.41 -15.73 -64.84
C PHE A 236 3.60 -16.71 -65.69
N THR A 237 4.21 -17.34 -66.70
CA THR A 237 3.49 -18.23 -67.62
C THR A 237 2.81 -19.37 -66.87
N GLY A 238 1.48 -19.45 -66.97
CA GLY A 238 0.67 -20.48 -66.31
C GLY A 238 0.52 -20.32 -64.79
N VAL A 239 0.99 -19.22 -64.20
CA VAL A 239 0.84 -18.94 -62.76
C VAL A 239 -0.53 -18.30 -62.51
N ASP A 240 -1.27 -18.82 -61.53
CA ASP A 240 -2.49 -18.18 -61.02
C ASP A 240 -2.10 -17.05 -60.05
N LEU A 241 -2.18 -15.80 -60.51
CA LEU A 241 -1.85 -14.61 -59.74
C LEU A 241 -3.08 -13.99 -59.06
N SER A 242 -4.16 -14.76 -58.89
CA SER A 242 -5.37 -14.25 -58.23
C SER A 242 -5.07 -13.87 -56.78
N ASN A 243 -5.51 -12.68 -56.34
CA ASN A 243 -5.25 -12.13 -55.01
C ASN A 243 -3.76 -11.94 -54.63
N VAL A 244 -2.85 -11.84 -55.61
CA VAL A 244 -1.43 -11.53 -55.36
C VAL A 244 -1.23 -10.03 -55.23
N ASN A 245 -0.43 -9.60 -54.27
CA ASN A 245 -0.07 -8.19 -54.10
C ASN A 245 1.24 -7.84 -54.83
N LEU A 246 1.12 -7.13 -55.96
CA LEU A 246 2.17 -6.56 -56.78
C LEU A 246 2.15 -5.02 -56.73
N SER A 247 1.68 -4.42 -55.65
CA SER A 247 1.67 -2.95 -55.52
C SER A 247 3.09 -2.38 -55.56
N ASN A 248 3.27 -1.21 -56.17
CA ASN A 248 4.54 -0.47 -56.26
C ASN A 248 5.72 -1.24 -56.88
N VAL A 249 5.48 -2.33 -57.63
CA VAL A 249 6.57 -3.06 -58.29
C VAL A 249 7.13 -2.30 -59.49
N THR A 250 8.39 -2.54 -59.82
CA THR A 250 9.05 -2.03 -61.03
C THR A 250 9.39 -3.17 -61.99
N GLY A 251 9.53 -2.86 -63.28
CA GLY A 251 9.95 -3.84 -64.30
C GLY A 251 8.88 -4.85 -64.72
N LEU A 252 7.63 -4.68 -64.28
CA LEU A 252 6.47 -5.44 -64.74
C LEU A 252 6.10 -5.03 -66.18
N THR A 253 5.69 -5.99 -67.00
CA THR A 253 5.26 -5.78 -68.39
C THR A 253 3.87 -6.37 -68.64
N SER A 254 3.15 -5.84 -69.64
CA SER A 254 1.85 -6.40 -70.05
C SER A 254 1.95 -7.83 -70.58
N ALA A 255 3.08 -8.21 -71.17
CA ALA A 255 3.33 -9.58 -71.62
C ALA A 255 3.37 -10.58 -70.44
N GLN A 256 4.00 -10.21 -69.32
CA GLN A 256 4.03 -11.02 -68.10
C GLN A 256 2.62 -11.19 -67.50
N LEU A 257 1.79 -10.16 -67.51
CA LEU A 257 0.40 -10.28 -67.03
C LEU A 257 -0.47 -11.15 -67.94
N ARG A 258 -0.25 -11.09 -69.27
CA ARG A 258 -1.00 -11.88 -70.25
C ARG A 258 -0.60 -13.34 -70.31
N SER A 259 0.62 -13.69 -69.90
CA SER A 259 1.02 -15.11 -69.80
C SER A 259 0.52 -15.80 -68.53
N ALA A 260 0.06 -15.03 -67.54
CA ALA A 260 -0.54 -15.57 -66.32
C ALA A 260 -1.87 -16.29 -66.58
N PHE A 261 -2.18 -17.29 -65.75
CA PHE A 261 -3.43 -18.06 -65.85
C PHE A 261 -4.66 -17.24 -65.43
N SER A 262 -4.53 -16.46 -64.36
CA SER A 262 -5.57 -15.54 -63.87
C SER A 262 -4.92 -14.39 -63.10
N ILE A 263 -5.57 -13.22 -63.11
CA ILE A 263 -5.14 -12.02 -62.38
C ILE A 263 -6.27 -11.43 -61.51
N GLN A 264 -7.36 -12.16 -61.31
CA GLN A 264 -8.53 -11.64 -60.57
C GLN A 264 -8.17 -11.32 -59.12
N GLY A 265 -8.60 -10.17 -58.59
CA GLY A 265 -8.26 -9.77 -57.22
C GLY A 265 -6.81 -9.32 -57.01
N MET A 266 -5.97 -9.29 -58.05
CA MET A 266 -4.57 -8.85 -57.95
C MET A 266 -4.47 -7.39 -57.51
N ASN A 267 -3.49 -7.06 -56.67
CA ASN A 267 -3.18 -5.67 -56.33
C ASN A 267 -2.00 -5.14 -57.15
N LEU A 268 -2.25 -4.16 -58.02
CA LEU A 268 -1.29 -3.44 -58.86
C LEU A 268 -1.18 -1.95 -58.45
N SER A 269 -1.62 -1.59 -57.23
CA SER A 269 -1.67 -0.19 -56.83
C SER A 269 -0.29 0.47 -56.91
N GLY A 270 -0.20 1.70 -57.41
CA GLY A 270 1.06 2.45 -57.50
C GLY A 270 2.00 2.04 -58.64
N VAL A 271 1.62 1.07 -59.48
CA VAL A 271 2.42 0.67 -60.65
C VAL A 271 2.26 1.69 -61.79
N ASN A 272 3.35 1.94 -62.53
CA ASN A 272 3.30 2.69 -63.79
C ASN A 272 2.82 1.78 -64.93
N LEU A 273 1.63 2.06 -65.45
CA LEU A 273 0.93 1.27 -66.46
C LEU A 273 0.99 1.91 -67.87
N THR A 274 1.90 2.87 -68.09
CA THR A 274 2.07 3.51 -69.39
C THR A 274 2.32 2.46 -70.48
N GLY A 275 1.47 2.43 -71.50
CA GLY A 275 1.60 1.51 -72.64
C GLY A 275 1.20 0.05 -72.36
N PHE A 276 0.62 -0.27 -71.19
CA PHE A 276 0.07 -1.59 -70.94
C PHE A 276 -1.14 -1.87 -71.82
N ASP A 277 -1.27 -3.11 -72.29
CA ASP A 277 -2.39 -3.59 -73.09
C ASP A 277 -3.11 -4.69 -72.30
N PHE A 278 -4.34 -4.38 -71.87
CA PHE A 278 -5.20 -5.27 -71.09
C PHE A 278 -6.12 -6.14 -71.94
N SER A 279 -5.96 -6.16 -73.27
CA SER A 279 -6.79 -6.98 -74.14
C SER A 279 -6.75 -8.46 -73.74
N GLY A 280 -7.94 -9.07 -73.64
CA GLY A 280 -8.10 -10.46 -73.22
C GLY A 280 -8.00 -10.71 -71.71
N LEU A 281 -7.60 -9.72 -70.89
CA LEU A 281 -7.48 -9.87 -69.44
C LEU A 281 -8.81 -9.65 -68.71
N ASN A 282 -9.09 -10.50 -67.71
CA ASN A 282 -10.21 -10.33 -66.78
C ASN A 282 -9.71 -9.58 -65.53
N LEU A 283 -10.07 -8.30 -65.40
CA LEU A 283 -9.67 -7.43 -64.30
C LEU A 283 -10.62 -7.50 -63.09
N THR A 284 -11.48 -8.52 -62.98
CA THR A 284 -12.45 -8.60 -61.89
C THR A 284 -11.74 -8.48 -60.51
N ASN A 285 -12.19 -7.55 -59.67
CA ASN A 285 -11.63 -7.22 -58.35
C ASN A 285 -10.16 -6.75 -58.32
N VAL A 286 -9.55 -6.40 -59.46
CA VAL A 286 -8.15 -5.94 -59.50
C VAL A 286 -8.02 -4.55 -58.88
N ASN A 287 -7.02 -4.37 -58.01
CA ASN A 287 -6.71 -3.07 -57.42
C ASN A 287 -5.69 -2.30 -58.26
N LEU A 288 -6.15 -1.25 -58.96
CA LEU A 288 -5.37 -0.33 -59.77
C LEU A 288 -5.19 1.05 -59.10
N SER A 289 -5.44 1.16 -57.79
CA SER A 289 -5.39 2.44 -57.09
C SER A 289 -4.04 3.13 -57.18
N ASN A 290 -4.01 4.46 -57.26
CA ASN A 290 -2.79 5.28 -57.36
C ASN A 290 -1.83 4.89 -58.53
N THR A 291 -2.31 4.15 -59.52
CA THR A 291 -1.51 3.83 -60.72
C THR A 291 -1.33 5.07 -61.60
N THR A 292 -0.25 5.10 -62.38
CA THR A 292 0.05 6.22 -63.31
C THR A 292 0.09 5.72 -64.76
N GLY A 293 -0.21 6.61 -65.71
CA GLY A 293 -0.15 6.29 -67.14
C GLY A 293 -1.28 5.38 -67.66
N LEU A 294 -2.32 5.15 -66.87
CA LEU A 294 -3.54 4.42 -67.28
C LEU A 294 -4.46 5.34 -68.08
N THR A 295 -4.98 4.85 -69.21
CA THR A 295 -5.98 5.53 -70.05
C THR A 295 -7.27 4.73 -70.13
N SER A 296 -8.39 5.38 -70.46
CA SER A 296 -9.69 4.73 -70.65
C SER A 296 -9.63 3.64 -71.72
N ALA A 297 -8.91 3.88 -72.82
CA ALA A 297 -8.72 2.89 -73.89
C ALA A 297 -8.01 1.62 -73.39
N GLN A 298 -7.02 1.75 -72.51
CA GLN A 298 -6.34 0.61 -71.92
C GLN A 298 -7.24 -0.13 -70.93
N LEU A 299 -7.92 0.58 -70.03
CA LEU A 299 -8.78 -0.05 -69.02
C LEU A 299 -9.95 -0.82 -69.68
N PHE A 300 -10.60 -0.22 -70.69
CA PHE A 300 -11.76 -0.81 -71.34
C PHE A 300 -11.43 -1.78 -72.48
N SER A 301 -10.15 -2.06 -72.75
CA SER A 301 -9.77 -3.18 -73.62
C SER A 301 -9.86 -4.54 -72.89
N ALA A 302 -9.98 -4.53 -71.56
CA ALA A 302 -10.17 -5.73 -70.75
C ALA A 302 -11.52 -6.42 -71.02
N THR A 303 -11.59 -7.73 -70.78
CA THR A 303 -12.82 -8.53 -70.96
C THR A 303 -13.84 -8.33 -69.83
N SER A 304 -13.38 -7.93 -68.65
CA SER A 304 -14.19 -7.50 -67.51
C SER A 304 -13.36 -6.55 -66.63
N PHE A 305 -14.02 -5.59 -65.97
CA PHE A 305 -13.41 -4.72 -64.96
C PHE A 305 -14.35 -4.46 -63.76
N GLN A 306 -15.31 -5.37 -63.52
CA GLN A 306 -16.18 -5.31 -62.35
C GLN A 306 -15.35 -5.40 -61.05
N GLY A 307 -15.70 -4.64 -60.01
CA GLY A 307 -14.96 -4.66 -58.75
C GLY A 307 -13.58 -4.01 -58.78
N VAL A 308 -13.15 -3.42 -59.90
CA VAL A 308 -11.82 -2.79 -60.01
C VAL A 308 -11.71 -1.60 -59.07
N ASN A 309 -10.60 -1.50 -58.34
CA ASN A 309 -10.30 -0.33 -57.52
C ASN A 309 -9.43 0.67 -58.28
N LEU A 310 -10.00 1.82 -58.64
CA LEU A 310 -9.34 2.93 -59.34
C LEU A 310 -9.02 4.10 -58.40
N SER A 311 -9.17 3.95 -57.08
CA SER A 311 -8.99 5.07 -56.14
C SER A 311 -7.65 5.79 -56.30
N GLY A 312 -7.66 7.13 -56.27
CA GLY A 312 -6.44 7.94 -56.44
C GLY A 312 -5.84 7.97 -57.85
N VAL A 313 -6.43 7.28 -58.84
CA VAL A 313 -6.05 7.44 -60.25
C VAL A 313 -6.61 8.76 -60.79
N ASP A 314 -5.80 9.46 -61.60
CA ASP A 314 -6.30 10.58 -62.39
C ASP A 314 -7.14 10.05 -63.56
N LEU A 315 -8.46 10.17 -63.43
CA LEU A 315 -9.44 9.73 -64.42
C LEU A 315 -9.92 10.90 -65.28
N SER A 316 -9.22 12.05 -65.26
CA SER A 316 -9.59 13.20 -66.09
C SER A 316 -9.56 12.81 -67.58
N GLY A 317 -10.74 12.92 -68.23
CA GLY A 317 -10.91 12.54 -69.64
C GLY A 317 -11.24 11.07 -69.91
N PHE A 318 -11.41 10.22 -68.89
CA PHE A 318 -11.96 8.88 -69.09
C PHE A 318 -13.45 8.95 -69.44
N ASP A 319 -13.91 8.23 -70.46
CA ASP A 319 -15.34 8.12 -70.82
C ASP A 319 -15.91 6.78 -70.35
N PHE A 320 -16.74 6.80 -69.30
CA PHE A 320 -17.41 5.62 -68.76
C PHE A 320 -18.80 5.38 -69.38
N SER A 321 -19.17 6.12 -70.42
CA SER A 321 -20.49 5.99 -71.06
C SER A 321 -20.70 4.59 -71.62
N GLY A 322 -21.85 3.99 -71.29
CA GLY A 322 -22.21 2.65 -71.76
C GLY A 322 -21.45 1.50 -71.08
N LYS A 323 -20.69 1.78 -70.01
CA LYS A 323 -19.90 0.78 -69.29
C LYS A 323 -20.61 0.33 -67.99
N ASP A 324 -20.42 -0.94 -67.65
CA ASP A 324 -20.87 -1.54 -66.39
C ASP A 324 -19.84 -1.28 -65.30
N LEU A 325 -20.19 -0.47 -64.30
CA LEU A 325 -19.31 -0.10 -63.20
C LEU A 325 -19.58 -0.90 -61.94
N THR A 326 -20.32 -2.01 -62.01
CA THR A 326 -20.72 -2.79 -60.83
C THR A 326 -19.52 -3.07 -59.92
N ASN A 327 -19.63 -2.66 -58.64
CA ASN A 327 -18.61 -2.75 -57.59
C ASN A 327 -17.28 -2.00 -57.82
N VAL A 328 -17.17 -1.14 -58.84
CA VAL A 328 -15.94 -0.36 -59.10
C VAL A 328 -15.71 0.67 -57.99
N ASN A 329 -14.47 0.79 -57.49
CA ASN A 329 -14.11 1.81 -56.50
C ASN A 329 -13.46 3.02 -57.17
N LEU A 330 -14.17 4.15 -57.15
CA LEU A 330 -13.75 5.45 -57.70
C LEU A 330 -13.41 6.47 -56.60
N SER A 331 -13.37 6.06 -55.33
CA SER A 331 -13.12 6.98 -54.21
C SER A 331 -11.80 7.74 -54.37
N ASN A 332 -11.78 9.01 -53.94
CA ASN A 332 -10.59 9.87 -54.00
C ASN A 332 -9.94 10.00 -55.39
N THR A 333 -10.68 9.77 -56.48
CA THR A 333 -10.20 10.02 -57.86
C THR A 333 -10.48 11.45 -58.31
N THR A 334 -9.72 11.92 -59.30
CA THR A 334 -10.08 13.14 -60.03
C THR A 334 -10.90 12.75 -61.25
N ILE A 335 -12.18 13.14 -61.27
CA ILE A 335 -13.10 12.88 -62.38
C ILE A 335 -13.91 14.14 -62.70
N SER A 336 -14.24 14.36 -63.98
CA SER A 336 -15.11 15.45 -64.42
C SER A 336 -16.54 14.95 -64.66
N SER A 337 -17.53 15.79 -64.32
CA SER A 337 -18.95 15.42 -64.27
C SER A 337 -19.54 14.86 -65.56
N ALA A 338 -19.00 15.25 -66.73
CA ALA A 338 -19.50 14.81 -68.02
C ALA A 338 -19.32 13.30 -68.29
N GLN A 339 -18.40 12.64 -67.58
CA GLN A 339 -17.88 11.32 -67.93
C GLN A 339 -18.66 10.13 -67.36
N LEU A 340 -19.60 10.36 -66.45
CA LEU A 340 -20.45 9.33 -65.83
C LEU A 340 -21.92 9.40 -66.29
N ARG A 341 -22.26 10.29 -67.24
CA ARG A 341 -23.64 10.65 -67.62
C ARG A 341 -24.51 9.51 -68.17
N SER A 342 -23.96 8.32 -68.42
CA SER A 342 -24.68 7.18 -69.03
C SER A 342 -24.09 5.81 -68.67
N ALA A 343 -23.56 5.64 -67.45
CA ALA A 343 -23.14 4.30 -67.01
C ALA A 343 -24.36 3.35 -66.98
N THR A 344 -24.21 2.11 -67.47
CA THR A 344 -25.35 1.17 -67.60
C THR A 344 -25.75 0.53 -66.28
N SER A 345 -24.82 0.45 -65.33
CA SER A 345 -25.05 0.03 -63.94
C SER A 345 -23.99 0.67 -63.05
N ILE A 346 -24.41 1.21 -61.91
CA ILE A 346 -23.51 1.69 -60.85
C ILE A 346 -23.77 1.01 -59.51
N GLN A 347 -24.46 -0.13 -59.49
CA GLN A 347 -24.74 -0.88 -58.27
C GLN A 347 -23.43 -1.23 -57.54
N GLY A 348 -23.35 -0.95 -56.23
CA GLY A 348 -22.16 -1.27 -55.43
C GLY A 348 -20.93 -0.40 -55.68
N VAL A 349 -21.02 0.64 -56.53
CA VAL A 349 -19.90 1.55 -56.80
C VAL A 349 -19.51 2.32 -55.53
N ASN A 350 -18.19 2.43 -55.28
CA ASN A 350 -17.68 3.28 -54.21
C ASN A 350 -17.30 4.67 -54.75
N LEU A 351 -18.11 5.68 -54.42
CA LEU A 351 -17.92 7.10 -54.77
C LEU A 351 -17.42 7.94 -53.58
N SER A 352 -17.04 7.31 -52.45
CA SER A 352 -16.76 8.04 -51.21
C SER A 352 -15.70 9.12 -51.37
N GLY A 353 -15.92 10.28 -50.74
CA GLY A 353 -14.97 11.41 -50.76
C GLY A 353 -14.96 12.25 -52.04
N LEU A 354 -15.71 11.86 -53.09
CA LEU A 354 -15.76 12.62 -54.34
C LEU A 354 -16.62 13.89 -54.24
N ASN A 355 -16.33 14.86 -55.10
CA ASN A 355 -17.25 15.97 -55.37
C ASN A 355 -18.24 15.56 -56.48
N VAL A 356 -19.51 15.38 -56.11
CA VAL A 356 -20.59 14.93 -57.00
C VAL A 356 -21.52 16.06 -57.47
N SER A 357 -21.10 17.32 -57.36
CA SER A 357 -21.90 18.54 -57.69
C SER A 357 -22.38 18.70 -59.14
N GLY A 358 -22.14 17.72 -60.02
CA GLY A 358 -22.66 17.71 -61.39
C GLY A 358 -23.14 16.34 -61.87
N PHE A 359 -23.32 15.38 -60.96
CA PHE A 359 -23.75 14.03 -61.31
C PHE A 359 -25.28 14.03 -61.51
N ASP A 360 -25.75 13.41 -62.59
CA ASP A 360 -27.17 13.21 -62.83
C ASP A 360 -27.56 11.79 -62.39
N PHE A 361 -28.35 11.69 -61.32
CA PHE A 361 -28.86 10.42 -60.82
C PHE A 361 -30.31 10.15 -61.27
N THR A 362 -30.84 10.92 -62.22
CA THR A 362 -32.22 10.76 -62.68
C THR A 362 -32.45 9.36 -63.25
N GLY A 363 -33.33 8.59 -62.61
CA GLY A 363 -33.67 7.22 -63.01
C GLY A 363 -32.61 6.16 -62.66
N VAL A 364 -31.49 6.56 -62.05
CA VAL A 364 -30.39 5.65 -61.71
C VAL A 364 -30.72 4.86 -60.44
N ASP A 365 -30.49 3.55 -60.48
CA ASP A 365 -30.57 2.69 -59.31
C ASP A 365 -29.26 2.83 -58.51
N LEU A 366 -29.32 3.51 -57.36
CA LEU A 366 -28.19 3.70 -56.47
C LEU A 366 -28.03 2.57 -55.45
N SER A 367 -28.72 1.45 -55.62
CA SER A 367 -28.73 0.42 -54.58
C SER A 367 -27.31 -0.05 -54.23
N ASN A 368 -26.99 -0.06 -52.93
CA ASN A 368 -25.68 -0.41 -52.36
C ASN A 368 -24.50 0.49 -52.79
N VAL A 369 -24.73 1.68 -53.36
CA VAL A 369 -23.66 2.63 -53.69
C VAL A 369 -23.09 3.25 -52.41
N ASN A 370 -21.76 3.37 -52.32
CA ASN A 370 -21.11 4.09 -51.23
C ASN A 370 -20.89 5.57 -51.57
N LEU A 371 -21.71 6.43 -50.98
CA LEU A 371 -21.67 7.89 -51.05
C LEU A 371 -21.14 8.52 -49.75
N SER A 372 -20.42 7.77 -48.91
CA SER A 372 -19.93 8.32 -47.65
C SER A 372 -18.93 9.47 -47.88
N ASN A 373 -19.04 10.52 -47.06
CA ASN A 373 -18.16 11.70 -47.11
C ASN A 373 -18.06 12.43 -48.47
N VAL A 374 -19.00 12.24 -49.40
CA VAL A 374 -19.02 13.01 -50.66
C VAL A 374 -19.34 14.49 -50.43
N THR A 375 -18.86 15.35 -51.33
CA THR A 375 -19.20 16.79 -51.34
C THR A 375 -20.07 17.12 -52.55
N GLY A 376 -20.91 18.16 -52.46
CA GLY A 376 -21.74 18.59 -53.58
C GLY A 376 -22.98 17.72 -53.87
N LEU A 377 -23.26 16.70 -53.06
CA LEU A 377 -24.49 15.91 -53.14
C LEU A 377 -25.69 16.76 -52.68
N THR A 378 -26.75 16.77 -53.48
CA THR A 378 -27.98 17.52 -53.21
C THR A 378 -29.16 16.58 -52.96
N SER A 379 -30.16 17.05 -52.21
CA SER A 379 -31.42 16.31 -52.03
C SER A 379 -32.12 16.00 -53.36
N ALA A 380 -32.01 16.89 -54.35
CA ALA A 380 -32.61 16.68 -55.67
C ALA A 380 -32.02 15.46 -56.38
N GLN A 381 -30.70 15.27 -56.30
CA GLN A 381 -30.00 14.12 -56.87
C GLN A 381 -30.42 12.79 -56.22
N LEU A 382 -30.55 12.73 -54.89
CA LEU A 382 -31.06 11.52 -54.22
C LEU A 382 -32.55 11.27 -54.52
N ARG A 383 -33.36 12.34 -54.67
CA ARG A 383 -34.78 12.20 -55.02
C ARG A 383 -34.99 11.74 -56.46
N SER A 384 -34.12 12.13 -57.39
CA SER A 384 -34.22 11.73 -58.80
C SER A 384 -33.79 10.28 -59.05
N ALA A 385 -33.06 9.65 -58.12
CA ALA A 385 -32.69 8.23 -58.19
C ALA A 385 -33.91 7.30 -58.12
N SER A 386 -33.91 6.20 -58.85
CA SER A 386 -35.02 5.22 -58.87
C SER A 386 -35.08 4.36 -57.60
N SER A 387 -33.92 4.06 -57.00
CA SER A 387 -33.77 3.40 -55.70
C SER A 387 -32.54 3.94 -54.97
N ILE A 388 -32.61 3.97 -53.64
CA ILE A 388 -31.48 4.28 -52.74
C ILE A 388 -31.30 3.23 -51.64
N GLN A 389 -31.88 2.04 -51.80
CA GLN A 389 -31.78 0.97 -50.80
C GLN A 389 -30.31 0.55 -50.59
N GLY A 390 -29.89 0.35 -49.35
CA GLY A 390 -28.51 -0.07 -49.06
C GLY A 390 -27.42 0.97 -49.32
N VAL A 391 -27.77 2.19 -49.76
CA VAL A 391 -26.79 3.26 -49.98
C VAL A 391 -26.07 3.60 -48.68
N ASN A 392 -24.75 3.79 -48.76
CA ASN A 392 -23.99 4.32 -47.63
C ASN A 392 -23.88 5.85 -47.72
N LEU A 393 -24.54 6.55 -46.81
CA LEU A 393 -24.53 8.01 -46.68
C LEU A 393 -23.74 8.47 -45.44
N SER A 394 -22.91 7.59 -44.86
CA SER A 394 -22.23 7.89 -43.60
C SER A 394 -21.33 9.13 -43.67
N GLY A 395 -21.26 9.87 -42.57
CA GLY A 395 -20.43 11.07 -42.43
C GLY A 395 -20.96 12.34 -43.14
N LEU A 396 -22.12 12.28 -43.79
CA LEU A 396 -22.74 13.44 -44.45
C LEU A 396 -23.48 14.37 -43.47
N ASN A 397 -23.63 15.65 -43.84
CA ASN A 397 -24.57 16.57 -43.22
C ASN A 397 -25.91 16.51 -43.96
N LEU A 398 -26.92 15.94 -43.28
CA LEU A 398 -28.25 15.68 -43.83
C LEU A 398 -29.26 16.80 -43.55
N SER A 399 -28.86 17.93 -42.98
CA SER A 399 -29.78 19.04 -42.61
C SER A 399 -30.66 19.58 -43.76
N VAL A 400 -30.25 19.40 -45.01
CA VAL A 400 -30.95 19.88 -46.22
C VAL A 400 -31.58 18.75 -47.05
N PHE A 401 -31.59 17.51 -46.55
CA PHE A 401 -32.03 16.35 -47.30
C PHE A 401 -33.51 16.01 -47.03
N ASP A 402 -34.27 15.77 -48.10
CA ASP A 402 -35.63 15.26 -48.03
C ASP A 402 -35.68 13.81 -48.52
N PHE A 403 -36.18 12.91 -47.66
CA PHE A 403 -36.37 11.48 -47.95
C PHE A 403 -37.84 11.13 -48.26
N SER A 404 -38.69 12.13 -48.48
CA SER A 404 -40.10 11.93 -48.75
C SER A 404 -40.33 10.95 -49.91
N GLY A 405 -41.10 9.88 -49.65
CA GLY A 405 -41.44 8.88 -50.65
C GLY A 405 -40.29 7.93 -51.05
N LYS A 406 -39.16 7.94 -50.34
CA LYS A 406 -38.05 7.01 -50.57
C LYS A 406 -38.06 5.83 -49.60
N ASP A 407 -37.64 4.68 -50.11
CA ASP A 407 -37.38 3.50 -49.33
C ASP A 407 -35.93 3.53 -48.82
N LEU A 408 -35.76 3.70 -47.51
CA LEU A 408 -34.46 3.75 -46.85
C LEU A 408 -33.98 2.38 -46.36
N THR A 409 -34.58 1.29 -46.85
CA THR A 409 -34.23 -0.06 -46.40
C THR A 409 -32.72 -0.31 -46.51
N ASN A 410 -32.11 -0.77 -45.41
CA ASN A 410 -30.67 -1.05 -45.27
C ASN A 410 -29.72 0.13 -45.51
N ILE A 411 -30.19 1.37 -45.55
CA ILE A 411 -29.32 2.54 -45.72
C ILE A 411 -28.39 2.69 -44.52
N ASN A 412 -27.11 2.97 -44.79
CA ASN A 412 -26.15 3.31 -43.76
C ASN A 412 -26.11 4.83 -43.53
N LEU A 413 -26.71 5.27 -42.41
CA LEU A 413 -26.72 6.66 -41.93
C LEU A 413 -25.78 6.86 -40.74
N SER A 414 -24.79 5.98 -40.54
CA SER A 414 -23.90 6.11 -39.40
C SER A 414 -23.09 7.42 -39.41
N ASN A 415 -22.88 8.01 -38.25
CA ASN A 415 -22.09 9.24 -38.05
C ASN A 415 -22.53 10.45 -38.91
N VAL A 416 -23.77 10.48 -39.39
CA VAL A 416 -24.31 11.66 -40.09
C VAL A 416 -24.66 12.78 -39.10
N THR A 417 -24.66 14.02 -39.57
CA THR A 417 -25.07 15.20 -38.80
C THR A 417 -26.33 15.81 -39.40
N GLY A 418 -27.13 16.54 -38.60
CA GLY A 418 -28.31 17.25 -39.11
C GLY A 418 -29.50 16.38 -39.53
N LEU A 419 -29.49 15.07 -39.25
CA LEU A 419 -30.65 14.20 -39.41
C LEU A 419 -31.73 14.56 -38.38
N THR A 420 -32.99 14.50 -38.78
CA THR A 420 -34.18 14.77 -37.94
C THR A 420 -35.16 13.60 -38.00
N SER A 421 -36.03 13.50 -37.00
CA SER A 421 -37.09 12.48 -36.97
C SER A 421 -38.09 12.62 -38.12
N ASP A 422 -38.36 13.85 -38.59
CA ASP A 422 -39.29 14.10 -39.69
C ASP A 422 -38.78 13.58 -41.02
N GLN A 423 -37.46 13.67 -41.25
CA GLN A 423 -36.81 13.09 -42.43
C GLN A 423 -36.99 11.57 -42.48
N LEU A 424 -36.78 10.86 -41.37
CA LEU A 424 -37.00 9.41 -41.30
C LEU A 424 -38.49 9.05 -41.42
N ARG A 425 -39.38 9.89 -40.89
CA ARG A 425 -40.84 9.67 -40.92
C ARG A 425 -41.45 9.88 -42.30
N SER A 426 -40.84 10.75 -43.10
CA SER A 426 -41.25 11.01 -44.48
C SER A 426 -40.89 9.87 -45.46
N ALA A 427 -40.00 8.96 -45.06
CA ALA A 427 -39.63 7.79 -45.83
C ALA A 427 -40.73 6.72 -45.84
N THR A 428 -40.79 5.91 -46.90
CA THR A 428 -41.76 4.80 -47.01
C THR A 428 -41.35 3.57 -46.20
N SER A 429 -40.06 3.41 -45.91
CA SER A 429 -39.51 2.37 -45.04
C SER A 429 -38.18 2.85 -44.47
N ILE A 430 -37.91 2.48 -43.21
CA ILE A 430 -36.61 2.66 -42.55
C ILE A 430 -36.07 1.33 -42.02
N GLN A 431 -36.57 0.20 -42.51
CA GLN A 431 -36.16 -1.12 -42.03
C GLN A 431 -34.65 -1.34 -42.27
N GLY A 432 -33.91 -1.83 -41.28
CA GLY A 432 -32.48 -2.12 -41.48
C GLY A 432 -31.57 -0.89 -41.53
N VAL A 433 -32.10 0.33 -41.35
CA VAL A 433 -31.29 1.55 -41.34
C VAL A 433 -30.25 1.50 -40.22
N ASN A 434 -29.02 1.88 -40.52
CA ASN A 434 -27.95 2.00 -39.54
C ASN A 434 -27.80 3.44 -39.02
N LEU A 435 -28.12 3.66 -37.74
CA LEU A 435 -28.06 4.96 -37.06
C LEU A 435 -26.88 5.07 -36.08
N THR A 436 -25.90 4.16 -36.14
CA THR A 436 -24.77 4.17 -35.20
C THR A 436 -24.03 5.52 -35.21
N GLY A 437 -23.73 6.07 -34.03
CA GLY A 437 -23.02 7.35 -33.89
C GLY A 437 -23.82 8.61 -34.28
N VAL A 438 -25.11 8.48 -34.62
CA VAL A 438 -25.99 9.63 -34.86
C VAL A 438 -26.44 10.24 -33.52
N SER A 439 -26.43 11.58 -33.42
CA SER A 439 -26.99 12.27 -32.25
C SER A 439 -28.52 12.22 -32.31
N LEU A 440 -29.12 11.36 -31.49
CA LEU A 440 -30.57 11.17 -31.39
C LEU A 440 -31.21 12.04 -30.29
N THR A 441 -30.50 13.03 -29.77
CA THR A 441 -31.03 13.96 -28.76
C THR A 441 -32.27 14.70 -29.29
N GLY A 442 -33.43 14.52 -28.66
CA GLY A 442 -34.68 15.16 -29.08
C GLY A 442 -35.39 14.51 -30.28
N PHE A 443 -34.92 13.35 -30.77
CA PHE A 443 -35.63 12.58 -31.79
C PHE A 443 -36.96 12.04 -31.25
N ASP A 444 -38.03 12.25 -32.00
CA ASP A 444 -39.34 11.63 -31.76
C ASP A 444 -39.49 10.37 -32.63
N PHE A 445 -39.62 9.20 -32.00
CA PHE A 445 -39.84 7.94 -32.72
C PHE A 445 -41.32 7.61 -32.90
N SER A 446 -42.24 8.52 -32.56
CA SER A 446 -43.67 8.28 -32.72
C SER A 446 -44.03 7.83 -34.13
N GLY A 447 -44.65 6.65 -34.24
CA GLY A 447 -45.06 6.05 -35.51
C GLY A 447 -43.92 5.65 -36.46
N LEU A 448 -42.66 5.71 -36.04
CA LEU A 448 -41.55 5.08 -36.76
C LEU A 448 -41.55 3.57 -36.48
N ASN A 449 -41.30 2.77 -37.52
CA ASN A 449 -41.11 1.32 -37.41
C ASN A 449 -39.60 1.03 -37.33
N LEU A 450 -39.10 0.73 -36.14
CA LEU A 450 -37.67 0.49 -35.89
C LEU A 450 -37.26 -0.97 -36.14
N THR A 451 -38.05 -1.74 -36.91
CA THR A 451 -37.72 -3.14 -37.20
C THR A 451 -36.37 -3.25 -37.90
N ASN A 452 -35.49 -4.09 -37.34
CA ASN A 452 -34.12 -4.31 -37.79
C ASN A 452 -33.24 -3.05 -37.84
N VAL A 453 -33.66 -1.92 -37.27
CA VAL A 453 -32.85 -0.70 -37.22
C VAL A 453 -31.68 -0.91 -36.27
N ASN A 454 -30.48 -0.48 -36.69
CA ASN A 454 -29.28 -0.54 -35.86
C ASN A 454 -29.10 0.77 -35.08
N LEU A 455 -29.37 0.69 -33.77
CA LEU A 455 -29.23 1.80 -32.83
C LEU A 455 -27.94 1.71 -32.01
N GLY A 456 -27.06 0.74 -32.28
CA GLY A 456 -25.87 0.50 -31.46
C GLY A 456 -25.00 1.74 -31.27
N ASN A 457 -24.46 1.91 -30.06
CA ASN A 457 -23.60 3.04 -29.70
C ASN A 457 -24.24 4.44 -29.91
N THR A 458 -25.56 4.57 -29.72
CA THR A 458 -26.27 5.86 -29.73
C THR A 458 -26.76 6.24 -28.33
N ASN A 459 -26.95 7.54 -28.09
CA ASN A 459 -27.56 8.04 -26.85
C ASN A 459 -29.09 8.10 -27.01
N ILE A 460 -29.82 7.19 -26.36
CA ILE A 460 -31.28 7.09 -26.44
C ILE A 460 -31.88 7.03 -25.03
N SER A 461 -32.99 7.74 -24.84
CA SER A 461 -33.80 7.68 -23.62
C SER A 461 -34.97 6.69 -23.73
N SER A 462 -35.51 6.24 -22.60
CA SER A 462 -36.67 5.34 -22.53
C SER A 462 -37.90 5.93 -23.23
N ALA A 463 -38.17 7.22 -23.05
CA ALA A 463 -39.29 7.92 -23.69
C ALA A 463 -39.23 7.86 -25.22
N GLN A 464 -38.01 7.86 -25.78
CA GLN A 464 -37.81 7.73 -27.21
C GLN A 464 -38.15 6.31 -27.68
N LEU A 465 -37.58 5.26 -27.05
CA LEU A 465 -37.87 3.86 -27.42
C LEU A 465 -39.35 3.50 -27.28
N LEU A 466 -40.02 3.97 -26.21
CA LEU A 466 -41.44 3.73 -25.96
C LEU A 466 -42.37 4.40 -27.00
N SER A 467 -41.91 5.47 -27.66
CA SER A 467 -42.71 6.14 -28.70
C SER A 467 -42.73 5.38 -30.03
N ALA A 468 -41.80 4.45 -30.25
CA ALA A 468 -41.73 3.69 -31.50
C ALA A 468 -42.92 2.74 -31.69
N SER A 469 -43.41 2.61 -32.93
CA SER A 469 -44.53 1.72 -33.24
C SER A 469 -44.17 0.24 -33.21
N SER A 470 -42.89 -0.09 -33.38
CA SER A 470 -42.31 -1.42 -33.26
C SER A 470 -40.81 -1.30 -33.03
N ILE A 471 -40.26 -2.16 -32.17
CA ILE A 471 -38.82 -2.36 -31.97
C ILE A 471 -38.40 -3.82 -32.23
N GLN A 472 -39.26 -4.59 -32.88
CA GLN A 472 -39.01 -6.01 -33.18
C GLN A 472 -37.76 -6.15 -34.06
N GLY A 473 -36.80 -7.01 -33.67
CA GLY A 473 -35.58 -7.21 -34.45
C GLY A 473 -34.55 -6.06 -34.34
N ALA A 474 -34.81 -5.00 -33.58
CA ALA A 474 -33.89 -3.88 -33.45
C ALA A 474 -32.56 -4.31 -32.80
N ASN A 475 -31.45 -3.77 -33.31
CA ASN A 475 -30.14 -4.01 -32.70
C ASN A 475 -29.90 -3.00 -31.57
N LEU A 476 -30.03 -3.47 -30.33
CA LEU A 476 -29.79 -2.71 -29.10
C LEU A 476 -28.40 -3.01 -28.49
N SER A 477 -27.52 -3.69 -29.24
CA SER A 477 -26.19 -4.08 -28.78
C SER A 477 -25.32 -2.88 -28.42
N GLY A 478 -24.58 -3.02 -27.32
CA GLY A 478 -23.70 -1.97 -26.78
C GLY A 478 -24.41 -0.75 -26.18
N LEU A 479 -25.75 -0.71 -26.18
CA LEU A 479 -26.48 0.41 -25.60
C LEU A 479 -26.41 0.41 -24.07
N ASN A 480 -26.30 1.61 -23.50
CA ASN A 480 -26.53 1.81 -22.08
C ASN A 480 -28.05 1.94 -21.83
N LEU A 481 -28.69 0.83 -21.49
CA LEU A 481 -30.12 0.75 -21.18
C LEU A 481 -30.38 0.82 -19.66
N SER A 482 -29.37 1.18 -18.86
CA SER A 482 -29.49 1.17 -17.41
C SER A 482 -30.55 2.16 -16.91
N GLY A 483 -31.40 1.70 -15.99
CA GLY A 483 -32.48 2.48 -15.40
C GLY A 483 -33.64 2.83 -16.34
N LEU A 484 -33.63 2.37 -17.59
CA LEU A 484 -34.67 2.70 -18.56
C LEU A 484 -35.97 1.92 -18.30
N ASP A 485 -37.11 2.58 -18.53
CA ASP A 485 -38.41 1.94 -18.53
C ASP A 485 -38.75 1.35 -19.90
N LEU A 486 -38.82 0.03 -19.97
CA LEU A 486 -39.10 -0.78 -21.16
C LEU A 486 -40.33 -1.67 -20.98
N HIS A 487 -41.18 -1.35 -19.99
CA HIS A 487 -42.33 -2.18 -19.61
C HIS A 487 -43.28 -2.43 -20.79
N GLY A 488 -43.72 -3.68 -20.94
CA GLY A 488 -44.75 -4.08 -21.90
C GLY A 488 -44.30 -4.12 -23.36
N LEU A 489 -43.03 -3.85 -23.66
CA LEU A 489 -42.52 -3.85 -25.03
C LEU A 489 -42.46 -5.26 -25.64
N ASN A 490 -42.70 -5.34 -26.95
CA ASN A 490 -42.45 -6.56 -27.73
C ASN A 490 -41.00 -6.58 -28.22
N LEU A 491 -40.17 -7.37 -27.55
CA LEU A 491 -38.73 -7.52 -27.80
C LEU A 491 -38.39 -8.72 -28.67
N THR A 492 -39.38 -9.32 -29.35
CA THR A 492 -39.16 -10.47 -30.23
C THR A 492 -38.05 -10.17 -31.25
N GLY A 493 -36.99 -10.97 -31.24
CA GLY A 493 -35.87 -10.85 -32.19
C GLY A 493 -34.89 -9.68 -31.96
N ALA A 494 -35.10 -8.80 -30.98
CA ALA A 494 -34.15 -7.72 -30.68
C ALA A 494 -32.80 -8.27 -30.13
N THR A 495 -31.67 -7.62 -30.39
CA THR A 495 -30.35 -8.09 -29.87
C THR A 495 -29.86 -7.22 -28.72
N PHE A 496 -29.34 -7.85 -27.66
CA PHE A 496 -28.82 -7.18 -26.46
C PHE A 496 -27.32 -7.39 -26.25
N THR A 497 -26.59 -7.92 -27.25
CA THR A 497 -25.17 -8.24 -27.08
C THR A 497 -24.37 -7.03 -26.57
N GLY A 498 -23.79 -7.15 -25.37
CA GLY A 498 -23.03 -6.07 -24.72
C GLY A 498 -23.87 -4.90 -24.18
N ALA A 499 -25.20 -4.98 -24.19
CA ALA A 499 -26.06 -3.92 -23.64
C ALA A 499 -26.02 -3.94 -22.10
N ASN A 500 -25.94 -2.75 -21.50
CA ASN A 500 -26.02 -2.59 -20.03
C ASN A 500 -27.49 -2.44 -19.63
N LEU A 501 -28.08 -3.48 -19.03
CA LEU A 501 -29.47 -3.48 -18.56
C LEU A 501 -29.62 -3.13 -17.08
N ALA A 502 -28.55 -2.67 -16.40
CA ALA A 502 -28.59 -2.48 -14.95
C ALA A 502 -29.79 -1.61 -14.49
N ASN A 503 -30.62 -2.12 -13.59
CA ASN A 503 -31.84 -1.46 -13.08
C ASN A 503 -32.90 -1.13 -14.14
N ALA A 504 -32.84 -1.70 -15.35
CA ALA A 504 -33.85 -1.49 -16.38
C ALA A 504 -35.19 -2.14 -15.99
N ASN A 505 -36.30 -1.51 -16.35
CA ASN A 505 -37.64 -2.05 -16.16
C ASN A 505 -38.11 -2.82 -17.41
N LEU A 506 -37.94 -4.14 -17.40
CA LEU A 506 -38.42 -5.06 -18.44
C LEU A 506 -39.71 -5.78 -18.01
N SER A 507 -40.49 -5.21 -17.09
CA SER A 507 -41.70 -5.89 -16.63
C SER A 507 -42.73 -6.06 -17.75
N ASN A 508 -43.42 -7.19 -17.78
CA ASN A 508 -44.45 -7.54 -18.77
C ASN A 508 -44.01 -7.51 -20.25
N VAL A 509 -42.70 -7.52 -20.56
CA VAL A 509 -42.24 -7.58 -21.96
C VAL A 509 -42.59 -8.91 -22.63
N ILE A 510 -42.78 -8.89 -23.94
CA ILE A 510 -43.13 -10.05 -24.77
C ILE A 510 -41.93 -10.44 -25.64
N GLY A 511 -41.70 -11.74 -25.83
CA GLY A 511 -40.70 -12.24 -26.79
C GLY A 511 -39.25 -12.15 -26.31
N LEU A 512 -39.03 -11.92 -25.01
CA LEU A 512 -37.73 -12.03 -24.37
C LEU A 512 -37.28 -13.50 -24.34
N THR A 513 -36.01 -13.75 -24.62
CA THR A 513 -35.38 -15.08 -24.67
C THR A 513 -34.17 -15.15 -23.74
N ASP A 514 -33.80 -16.36 -23.33
CA ASP A 514 -32.62 -16.60 -22.50
C ASP A 514 -31.32 -16.09 -23.17
N ALA A 515 -31.17 -16.32 -24.48
CA ALA A 515 -30.02 -15.85 -25.25
C ALA A 515 -29.87 -14.32 -25.21
N GLN A 516 -30.98 -13.58 -25.26
CA GLN A 516 -30.98 -12.13 -25.15
C GLN A 516 -30.46 -11.67 -23.78
N LEU A 517 -30.96 -12.24 -22.68
CA LEU A 517 -30.51 -11.88 -21.33
C LEU A 517 -29.04 -12.25 -21.08
N ARG A 518 -28.58 -13.40 -21.59
CA ARG A 518 -27.18 -13.85 -21.48
C ARG A 518 -26.21 -12.98 -22.28
N SER A 519 -26.67 -12.42 -23.39
CA SER A 519 -25.84 -11.56 -24.24
C SER A 519 -25.62 -10.16 -23.65
N ALA A 520 -26.42 -9.75 -22.66
CA ALA A 520 -26.28 -8.46 -21.98
C ALA A 520 -25.02 -8.41 -21.10
N SER A 521 -24.37 -7.25 -21.04
CA SER A 521 -23.14 -7.08 -20.24
C SER A 521 -23.42 -6.96 -18.73
N ASN A 522 -24.63 -6.54 -18.36
CA ASN A 522 -25.02 -6.35 -16.96
C ASN A 522 -26.54 -6.48 -16.80
N MET A 523 -26.96 -7.36 -15.89
CA MET A 523 -28.36 -7.67 -15.57
C MET A 523 -28.74 -7.31 -14.12
N GLN A 524 -27.84 -6.67 -13.38
CA GLN A 524 -28.07 -6.35 -11.97
C GLN A 524 -29.27 -5.41 -11.80
N GLY A 525 -30.20 -5.72 -10.90
CA GLY A 525 -31.32 -4.84 -10.57
C GLY A 525 -32.46 -4.81 -11.60
N VAL A 526 -32.38 -5.61 -12.67
CA VAL A 526 -33.40 -5.62 -13.73
C VAL A 526 -34.75 -6.04 -13.17
N ASN A 527 -35.81 -5.33 -13.56
CA ASN A 527 -37.17 -5.75 -13.26
C ASN A 527 -37.74 -6.63 -14.37
N LEU A 528 -37.89 -7.93 -14.11
CA LEU A 528 -38.50 -8.92 -15.01
C LEU A 528 -39.91 -9.33 -14.55
N SER A 529 -40.55 -8.56 -13.66
CA SER A 529 -41.86 -8.95 -13.12
C SER A 529 -42.91 -9.14 -14.21
N GLY A 530 -43.73 -10.18 -14.07
CA GLY A 530 -44.77 -10.53 -15.04
C GLY A 530 -44.27 -11.07 -16.39
N VAL A 531 -42.95 -11.21 -16.60
CA VAL A 531 -42.39 -11.80 -17.82
C VAL A 531 -42.56 -13.33 -17.79
N ASN A 532 -42.89 -13.91 -18.95
CA ASN A 532 -42.86 -15.35 -19.13
C ASN A 532 -41.40 -15.84 -19.26
N LEU A 533 -40.89 -16.44 -18.18
CA LEU A 533 -39.53 -16.98 -18.07
C LEU A 533 -39.51 -18.52 -18.12
N THR A 534 -40.54 -19.15 -18.69
CA THR A 534 -40.56 -20.61 -18.86
C THR A 534 -39.37 -21.06 -19.69
N GLY A 535 -38.57 -21.99 -19.17
CA GLY A 535 -37.44 -22.59 -19.89
C GLY A 535 -36.15 -21.75 -19.89
N PHE A 536 -36.11 -20.62 -19.19
CA PHE A 536 -34.87 -19.86 -19.00
C PHE A 536 -33.92 -20.64 -18.07
N ASP A 537 -32.66 -20.74 -18.46
CA ASP A 537 -31.59 -21.27 -17.62
C ASP A 537 -30.93 -20.10 -16.87
N PHE A 538 -30.86 -20.17 -15.54
CA PHE A 538 -30.22 -19.13 -14.73
C PHE A 538 -28.75 -19.41 -14.40
N SER A 539 -28.18 -20.49 -14.93
CA SER A 539 -26.78 -20.86 -14.73
C SER A 539 -25.82 -19.76 -15.21
N GLY A 540 -24.93 -19.32 -14.33
CA GLY A 540 -23.93 -18.28 -14.61
C GLY A 540 -24.48 -16.86 -14.76
N LEU A 541 -25.79 -16.63 -14.64
CA LEU A 541 -26.37 -15.28 -14.68
C LEU A 541 -26.20 -14.57 -13.35
N ASN A 542 -25.78 -13.30 -13.41
CA ASN A 542 -25.77 -12.43 -12.24
C ASN A 542 -27.19 -11.89 -11.99
N LEU A 543 -27.95 -12.60 -11.15
CA LEU A 543 -29.31 -12.20 -10.76
C LEU A 543 -29.35 -11.17 -9.63
N THR A 544 -28.23 -10.56 -9.25
CA THR A 544 -28.19 -9.66 -8.09
C THR A 544 -29.23 -8.55 -8.21
N ASN A 545 -30.10 -8.40 -7.20
CA ASN A 545 -31.19 -7.42 -7.12
C ASN A 545 -32.28 -7.53 -8.22
N VAL A 546 -32.33 -8.61 -9.00
CA VAL A 546 -33.34 -8.78 -10.06
C VAL A 546 -34.73 -8.99 -9.47
N ASN A 547 -35.76 -8.37 -10.06
CA ASN A 547 -37.15 -8.59 -9.67
C ASN A 547 -37.82 -9.66 -10.55
N LEU A 548 -38.17 -10.80 -9.94
CA LEU A 548 -38.85 -11.93 -10.55
C LEU A 548 -40.28 -12.12 -10.03
N SER A 549 -40.82 -11.17 -9.26
CA SER A 549 -42.19 -11.26 -8.75
C SER A 549 -43.22 -11.38 -9.89
N GLY A 550 -44.27 -12.17 -9.67
CA GLY A 550 -45.31 -12.40 -10.68
C GLY A 550 -44.85 -13.12 -11.95
N THR A 551 -43.63 -13.66 -12.00
CA THR A 551 -43.16 -14.52 -13.10
C THR A 551 -43.59 -15.97 -12.89
N ASN A 552 -43.41 -16.81 -13.91
CA ASN A 552 -43.63 -18.25 -13.85
C ASN A 552 -42.34 -19.06 -13.60
N VAL A 553 -41.37 -18.46 -12.90
CA VAL A 553 -40.12 -19.11 -12.50
C VAL A 553 -40.40 -20.28 -11.56
N THR A 554 -39.76 -21.41 -11.84
CA THR A 554 -39.87 -22.63 -11.04
C THR A 554 -38.73 -22.76 -10.01
N PRO A 555 -38.93 -23.51 -8.90
CA PRO A 555 -37.87 -23.82 -7.94
C PRO A 555 -36.61 -24.42 -8.59
N THR A 556 -36.77 -25.26 -9.61
CA THR A 556 -35.65 -25.86 -10.35
C THR A 556 -34.82 -24.82 -11.09
N GLN A 557 -35.44 -23.81 -11.71
CA GLN A 557 -34.73 -22.71 -12.37
C GLN A 557 -33.94 -21.86 -11.36
N LEU A 558 -34.55 -21.55 -10.20
CA LEU A 558 -33.86 -20.79 -9.15
C LEU A 558 -32.65 -21.54 -8.57
N SER A 559 -32.72 -22.88 -8.49
CA SER A 559 -31.62 -23.71 -8.00
C SER A 559 -30.40 -23.75 -8.93
N GLN A 560 -30.55 -23.33 -10.20
CA GLN A 560 -29.45 -23.22 -11.15
C GLN A 560 -28.65 -21.91 -11.00
N ALA A 561 -29.21 -20.91 -10.31
CA ALA A 561 -28.56 -19.62 -10.13
C ALA A 561 -27.35 -19.74 -9.21
N THR A 562 -26.24 -19.08 -9.57
CA THR A 562 -25.02 -19.05 -8.75
C THR A 562 -25.18 -18.21 -7.49
N SER A 563 -26.08 -17.23 -7.50
CA SER A 563 -26.43 -16.37 -6.37
C SER A 563 -27.82 -15.78 -6.58
N LEU A 564 -28.58 -15.65 -5.49
CA LEU A 564 -29.87 -14.96 -5.48
C LEU A 564 -29.81 -13.64 -4.70
N LEU A 565 -28.61 -13.09 -4.45
CA LEU A 565 -28.40 -11.87 -3.68
C LEU A 565 -29.41 -10.75 -4.05
N GLY A 566 -30.27 -10.35 -3.13
CA GLY A 566 -31.24 -9.26 -3.32
C GLY A 566 -32.41 -9.53 -4.28
N VAL A 567 -32.55 -10.74 -4.81
CA VAL A 567 -33.60 -11.08 -5.78
C VAL A 567 -34.99 -10.91 -5.16
N ASN A 568 -35.91 -10.29 -5.88
CA ASN A 568 -37.31 -10.21 -5.46
C ASN A 568 -38.11 -11.39 -6.02
N LEU A 569 -38.48 -12.30 -5.13
CA LEU A 569 -39.29 -13.50 -5.38
C LEU A 569 -40.70 -13.39 -4.79
N SER A 570 -41.13 -12.20 -4.35
CA SER A 570 -42.38 -12.03 -3.61
C SER A 570 -43.62 -12.52 -4.38
N GLY A 571 -44.56 -13.09 -3.63
CA GLY A 571 -45.83 -13.60 -4.17
C GLY A 571 -45.73 -14.88 -5.02
N LEU A 572 -44.52 -15.40 -5.27
CA LEU A 572 -44.34 -16.63 -6.03
C LEU A 572 -44.77 -17.87 -5.23
N THR A 573 -45.25 -18.88 -5.96
CA THR A 573 -45.51 -20.21 -5.42
C THR A 573 -44.30 -21.10 -5.70
N LEU A 574 -43.52 -21.39 -4.66
CA LEU A 574 -42.23 -22.08 -4.75
C LEU A 574 -42.24 -23.37 -3.91
N PRO A 575 -43.04 -24.38 -4.28
CA PRO A 575 -43.12 -25.63 -3.53
C PRO A 575 -41.81 -26.41 -3.65
N ASN A 576 -41.36 -27.01 -2.55
CA ASN A 576 -40.12 -27.79 -2.49
C ASN A 576 -38.87 -27.01 -2.91
N PHE A 577 -38.85 -25.69 -2.71
CA PHE A 577 -37.68 -24.87 -3.01
C PHE A 577 -36.49 -25.28 -2.15
N ASP A 578 -35.41 -25.70 -2.79
CA ASP A 578 -34.19 -26.13 -2.13
C ASP A 578 -33.31 -24.92 -1.81
N MET A 579 -33.34 -24.49 -0.55
CA MET A 579 -32.53 -23.37 -0.05
C MET A 579 -31.16 -23.82 0.51
N ARG A 580 -30.81 -25.11 0.40
CA ARG A 580 -29.54 -25.62 0.92
C ARG A 580 -28.39 -25.04 0.12
N ASN A 581 -27.37 -24.55 0.82
CA ASN A 581 -26.17 -23.94 0.23
C ASN A 581 -26.41 -22.68 -0.65
N LEU A 582 -27.62 -22.08 -0.61
CA LEU A 582 -27.87 -20.82 -1.29
C LEU A 582 -27.48 -19.63 -0.42
N ASN A 583 -26.87 -18.62 -1.05
CA ASN A 583 -26.76 -17.28 -0.48
C ASN A 583 -28.03 -16.49 -0.82
N LEU A 584 -28.94 -16.38 0.15
CA LEU A 584 -30.20 -15.66 0.00
C LEU A 584 -30.11 -14.23 0.54
N THR A 585 -28.91 -13.69 0.71
CA THR A 585 -28.75 -12.38 1.36
C THR A 585 -29.64 -11.33 0.67
N GLY A 586 -30.50 -10.63 1.42
CA GLY A 586 -31.39 -9.59 0.89
C GLY A 586 -32.56 -10.07 0.01
N VAL A 587 -32.76 -11.38 -0.20
CA VAL A 587 -33.84 -11.90 -1.04
C VAL A 587 -35.21 -11.52 -0.47
N ASN A 588 -36.12 -11.04 -1.33
CA ASN A 588 -37.50 -10.82 -0.94
C ASN A 588 -38.38 -12.05 -1.21
N LEU A 589 -38.75 -12.77 -0.15
CA LEU A 589 -39.66 -13.91 -0.13
C LEU A 589 -41.02 -13.55 0.48
N SER A 590 -41.39 -12.27 0.57
CA SER A 590 -42.66 -11.88 1.20
C SER A 590 -43.86 -12.48 0.48
N ASN A 591 -44.85 -12.96 1.23
CA ASN A 591 -46.07 -13.59 0.70
C ASN A 591 -45.81 -14.76 -0.26
N THR A 592 -44.62 -15.39 -0.19
CA THR A 592 -44.33 -16.57 -0.98
C THR A 592 -44.89 -17.82 -0.33
N ASN A 593 -45.36 -18.75 -1.17
CA ASN A 593 -45.76 -20.07 -0.71
C ASN A 593 -44.57 -21.03 -0.74
N LEU A 594 -44.00 -21.30 0.45
CA LEU A 594 -42.78 -22.10 0.67
C LEU A 594 -43.09 -23.51 1.23
N THR A 595 -44.23 -24.09 0.86
CA THR A 595 -44.59 -25.45 1.28
C THR A 595 -43.58 -26.49 0.82
N GLY A 596 -43.16 -27.40 1.71
CA GLY A 596 -42.27 -28.51 1.36
C GLY A 596 -40.79 -28.14 1.15
N VAL A 597 -40.39 -26.90 1.46
CA VAL A 597 -38.98 -26.47 1.48
C VAL A 597 -38.12 -27.47 2.27
N ALA A 598 -37.02 -27.91 1.66
CA ALA A 598 -36.03 -28.77 2.31
C ALA A 598 -35.39 -28.01 3.47
N SER A 599 -35.20 -28.68 4.61
CA SER A 599 -34.56 -28.10 5.80
C SER A 599 -33.28 -27.38 5.40
N THR A 600 -33.21 -26.07 5.65
CA THR A 600 -32.00 -25.26 5.51
C THR A 600 -30.83 -25.94 6.22
N ASN A 601 -29.60 -25.80 5.74
CA ASN A 601 -28.43 -26.32 6.46
C ASN A 601 -27.62 -25.16 7.05
N ALA A 602 -26.58 -25.48 7.83
CA ALA A 602 -25.71 -24.48 8.43
C ALA A 602 -25.04 -23.53 7.42
N ASN A 603 -25.01 -23.90 6.13
CA ASN A 603 -24.42 -23.10 5.05
C ASN A 603 -25.43 -22.15 4.38
N THR A 604 -26.73 -22.24 4.69
CA THR A 604 -27.74 -21.32 4.14
C THR A 604 -27.65 -19.95 4.82
N ILE A 605 -27.32 -18.90 4.06
CA ILE A 605 -27.23 -17.51 4.55
C ILE A 605 -28.57 -16.82 4.36
N LEU A 606 -29.19 -16.35 5.46
CA LEU A 606 -30.51 -15.69 5.45
C LEU A 606 -30.46 -14.21 5.84
N ALA A 607 -29.28 -13.61 5.88
CA ALA A 607 -29.12 -12.20 6.23
C ALA A 607 -29.96 -11.30 5.31
N GLY A 608 -30.79 -10.42 5.86
CA GLY A 608 -31.60 -9.47 5.10
C GLY A 608 -32.78 -10.08 4.33
N VAL A 609 -33.05 -11.38 4.46
CA VAL A 609 -34.17 -12.03 3.77
C VAL A 609 -35.50 -11.47 4.29
N ASN A 610 -36.42 -11.14 3.37
CA ASN A 610 -37.78 -10.78 3.74
C ASN A 610 -38.73 -11.98 3.66
N LEU A 611 -39.14 -12.52 4.81
CA LEU A 611 -40.08 -13.64 4.95
C LEU A 611 -41.48 -13.18 5.38
N SER A 612 -41.76 -11.88 5.41
CA SER A 612 -43.05 -11.36 5.90
C SER A 612 -44.25 -11.99 5.15
N GLY A 613 -45.23 -12.50 5.91
CA GLY A 613 -46.41 -13.15 5.35
C GLY A 613 -46.15 -14.44 4.56
N SER A 614 -44.92 -14.96 4.55
CA SER A 614 -44.61 -16.23 3.88
C SER A 614 -45.12 -17.43 4.69
N ASN A 615 -45.46 -18.52 3.99
CA ASN A 615 -45.89 -19.77 4.63
C ASN A 615 -44.66 -20.65 4.94
N ILE A 616 -43.95 -20.36 6.04
CA ILE A 616 -42.77 -21.10 6.51
C ILE A 616 -42.99 -21.66 7.94
N THR A 617 -42.61 -22.91 8.18
CA THR A 617 -42.70 -23.56 9.51
C THR A 617 -41.39 -23.48 10.29
N SER A 618 -41.45 -23.58 11.62
CA SER A 618 -40.27 -23.59 12.49
C SER A 618 -39.29 -24.73 12.18
N ALA A 619 -39.81 -25.92 11.84
CA ALA A 619 -38.99 -27.06 11.41
C ALA A 619 -38.18 -26.78 10.13
N GLN A 620 -38.70 -25.94 9.24
CA GLN A 620 -38.04 -25.54 8.00
C GLN A 620 -37.01 -24.42 8.21
N PHE A 621 -37.15 -23.61 9.27
CA PHE A 621 -36.29 -22.46 9.57
C PHE A 621 -35.09 -22.78 10.48
N ASN A 622 -35.27 -23.66 11.46
CA ASN A 622 -34.34 -23.77 12.60
C ASN A 622 -32.92 -24.23 12.23
N ALA A 623 -32.75 -24.91 11.10
CA ALA A 623 -31.46 -25.45 10.66
C ALA A 623 -30.60 -24.48 9.82
N ALA A 624 -31.06 -23.23 9.61
CA ALA A 624 -30.34 -22.19 8.88
C ALA A 624 -29.12 -21.65 9.67
N SER A 625 -28.18 -20.99 8.98
CA SER A 625 -26.94 -20.46 9.57
C SER A 625 -27.15 -19.53 10.78
N GLY A 626 -26.06 -19.26 11.48
CA GLY A 626 -26.03 -18.36 12.64
C GLY A 626 -26.22 -16.87 12.32
N ASN A 627 -26.19 -16.45 11.04
CA ASN A 627 -26.35 -15.04 10.67
C ASN A 627 -27.73 -14.78 10.05
N LEU A 628 -28.59 -14.10 10.80
CA LEU A 628 -29.93 -13.64 10.41
C LEU A 628 -30.04 -12.11 10.46
N ALA A 629 -28.92 -11.38 10.39
CA ALA A 629 -28.92 -9.92 10.49
C ALA A 629 -29.82 -9.32 9.40
N GLY A 630 -30.72 -8.40 9.77
CA GLY A 630 -31.65 -7.71 8.87
C GLY A 630 -32.84 -8.54 8.40
N ILE A 631 -33.03 -9.77 8.90
CA ILE A 631 -34.15 -10.62 8.48
C ILE A 631 -35.50 -9.96 8.81
N ASN A 632 -36.45 -10.00 7.87
CA ASN A 632 -37.81 -9.54 8.13
C ASN A 632 -38.76 -10.73 8.35
N LEU A 633 -39.20 -10.87 9.62
CA LEU A 633 -40.10 -11.91 10.10
C LEU A 633 -41.49 -11.33 10.45
N SER A 634 -41.79 -10.09 10.03
CA SER A 634 -42.99 -9.39 10.45
C SER A 634 -44.26 -10.17 10.10
N GLY A 635 -45.18 -10.28 11.06
CA GLY A 635 -46.47 -10.98 10.88
C GLY A 635 -46.40 -12.51 10.90
N LEU A 636 -45.22 -13.11 11.10
CA LEU A 636 -45.09 -14.57 11.21
C LEU A 636 -45.51 -15.08 12.60
N ASN A 637 -45.95 -16.33 12.65
CA ASN A 637 -46.10 -17.10 13.88
C ASN A 637 -44.73 -17.72 14.23
N LEU A 638 -44.09 -17.23 15.30
CA LEU A 638 -42.75 -17.65 15.70
C LEU A 638 -42.74 -18.83 16.67
N ALA A 639 -43.87 -19.52 16.85
CA ALA A 639 -43.95 -20.69 17.72
C ALA A 639 -42.94 -21.78 17.31
N GLY A 640 -42.04 -22.14 18.24
CA GLY A 640 -41.02 -23.16 18.03
C GLY A 640 -39.79 -22.71 17.23
N PHE A 641 -39.66 -21.42 16.90
CA PHE A 641 -38.43 -20.88 16.29
C PHE A 641 -37.29 -20.85 17.32
N ILE A 642 -36.11 -21.31 16.90
CA ILE A 642 -34.90 -21.34 17.73
C ILE A 642 -33.93 -20.27 17.21
N PHE A 643 -33.72 -19.23 18.01
CA PHE A 643 -32.81 -18.11 17.73
C PHE A 643 -31.55 -18.13 18.60
N SER A 644 -31.44 -19.09 19.52
CA SER A 644 -30.28 -19.24 20.39
C SER A 644 -28.98 -19.33 19.59
N GLY A 645 -28.02 -18.45 19.88
CA GLY A 645 -26.74 -18.35 19.17
C GLY A 645 -26.79 -17.68 17.79
N LYS A 646 -27.94 -17.19 17.33
CA LYS A 646 -28.09 -16.52 16.03
C LYS A 646 -27.97 -14.99 16.16
N ASP A 647 -27.39 -14.34 15.16
CA ASP A 647 -27.31 -12.89 15.01
C ASP A 647 -28.59 -12.36 14.36
N LEU A 648 -29.36 -11.57 15.10
CA LEU A 648 -30.61 -10.93 14.68
C LEU A 648 -30.45 -9.40 14.60
N THR A 649 -29.22 -8.89 14.42
CA THR A 649 -28.96 -7.45 14.31
C THR A 649 -29.82 -6.83 13.20
N GLY A 650 -30.63 -5.83 13.51
CA GLY A 650 -31.53 -5.16 12.55
C GLY A 650 -32.74 -5.98 12.09
N ALA A 651 -33.03 -7.12 12.72
CA ALA A 651 -34.18 -7.96 12.34
C ALA A 651 -35.51 -7.24 12.61
N ASN A 652 -36.50 -7.42 11.73
CA ASN A 652 -37.86 -6.90 11.92
C ASN A 652 -38.80 -8.01 12.40
N LEU A 653 -39.23 -7.93 13.65
CA LEU A 653 -40.18 -8.88 14.27
C LEU A 653 -41.54 -8.21 14.56
N SER A 654 -41.81 -7.03 14.00
CA SER A 654 -43.08 -6.34 14.24
C SER A 654 -44.29 -7.19 13.88
N ASN A 655 -45.33 -7.15 14.73
CA ASN A 655 -46.56 -7.94 14.58
C ASN A 655 -46.36 -9.46 14.52
N ALA A 656 -45.18 -9.98 14.85
CA ALA A 656 -44.98 -11.41 15.02
C ALA A 656 -45.81 -11.92 16.21
N THR A 657 -46.33 -13.15 16.10
CA THR A 657 -47.13 -13.79 17.16
C THR A 657 -46.34 -14.91 17.83
N ASN A 658 -46.64 -15.21 19.10
CA ASN A 658 -46.01 -16.25 19.91
C ASN A 658 -44.48 -16.08 20.09
N VAL A 659 -44.00 -14.84 20.20
CA VAL A 659 -42.57 -14.51 20.39
C VAL A 659 -42.04 -14.97 21.76
N ASP A 660 -42.91 -14.98 22.76
CA ASP A 660 -42.70 -15.53 24.10
C ASP A 660 -42.34 -17.03 24.09
N SER A 661 -42.83 -17.78 23.09
CA SER A 661 -42.52 -19.19 22.89
C SER A 661 -41.28 -19.46 22.03
N ALA A 662 -40.64 -18.41 21.50
CA ALA A 662 -39.41 -18.53 20.72
C ALA A 662 -38.18 -18.60 21.63
N GLN A 663 -37.19 -19.45 21.28
CA GLN A 663 -35.96 -19.57 22.06
C GLN A 663 -34.96 -18.47 21.68
N LEU A 664 -34.95 -17.36 22.44
CA LEU A 664 -34.05 -16.21 22.24
C LEU A 664 -32.82 -16.21 23.16
N THR A 665 -32.65 -17.25 23.97
CA THR A 665 -31.55 -17.39 24.92
C THR A 665 -30.19 -17.38 24.22
N GLY A 666 -29.27 -16.50 24.61
CA GLY A 666 -27.95 -16.44 23.99
C GLY A 666 -27.97 -16.08 22.50
N ALA A 667 -29.00 -15.38 22.01
CA ALA A 667 -28.95 -14.73 20.70
C ALA A 667 -27.70 -13.83 20.64
N ALA A 668 -26.89 -13.97 19.57
CA ALA A 668 -25.58 -13.33 19.46
C ALA A 668 -25.69 -11.80 19.45
N SER A 669 -26.78 -11.26 18.88
CA SER A 669 -27.10 -9.84 18.89
C SER A 669 -28.56 -9.61 18.46
N LEU A 670 -29.25 -8.69 19.14
CA LEU A 670 -30.57 -8.15 18.77
C LEU A 670 -30.48 -6.63 18.53
N GLN A 671 -29.27 -6.10 18.36
CA GLN A 671 -29.04 -4.67 18.18
C GLN A 671 -29.85 -4.14 16.99
N GLY A 672 -30.60 -3.06 17.19
CA GLY A 672 -31.41 -2.44 16.15
C GLY A 672 -32.61 -3.27 15.65
N ALA A 673 -32.89 -4.43 16.26
CA ALA A 673 -34.07 -5.21 15.92
C ALA A 673 -35.36 -4.46 16.32
N ASN A 674 -36.39 -4.54 15.47
CA ASN A 674 -37.69 -3.96 15.77
C ASN A 674 -38.54 -4.94 16.60
N LEU A 675 -38.59 -4.68 17.92
CA LEU A 675 -39.34 -5.47 18.91
C LEU A 675 -40.55 -4.72 19.50
N THR A 676 -40.91 -3.56 18.96
CA THR A 676 -41.89 -2.68 19.60
C THR A 676 -43.26 -3.34 19.73
N GLY A 677 -43.87 -3.27 20.92
CA GLY A 677 -45.21 -3.80 21.18
C GLY A 677 -45.31 -5.32 21.32
N LEU A 678 -44.17 -6.04 21.31
CA LEU A 678 -44.13 -7.47 21.60
C LEU A 678 -44.24 -7.73 23.12
N SER A 679 -44.78 -8.89 23.50
CA SER A 679 -44.73 -9.39 24.88
C SER A 679 -43.69 -10.51 25.00
N PHE A 680 -42.82 -10.38 25.99
CA PHE A 680 -41.88 -11.42 26.41
C PHE A 680 -42.24 -11.97 27.79
N ALA A 681 -43.46 -11.72 28.29
CA ALA A 681 -43.85 -12.03 29.66
C ALA A 681 -43.52 -13.48 30.06
N GLY A 682 -42.81 -13.64 31.19
CA GLY A 682 -42.36 -14.96 31.69
C GLY A 682 -41.23 -15.63 30.90
N GLY A 683 -40.74 -15.00 29.83
CA GLY A 683 -39.65 -15.48 29.00
C GLY A 683 -38.25 -15.19 29.56
N THR A 684 -37.23 -15.46 28.74
CA THR A 684 -35.82 -15.24 29.10
C THR A 684 -35.06 -14.55 27.97
N LEU A 685 -34.31 -13.50 28.33
CA LEU A 685 -33.38 -12.76 27.48
C LEU A 685 -31.96 -12.80 28.06
N ALA A 686 -31.68 -13.80 28.91
CA ALA A 686 -30.41 -13.93 29.60
C ALA A 686 -29.22 -13.96 28.63
N GLY A 687 -28.22 -13.12 28.89
CA GLY A 687 -27.02 -12.96 28.08
C GLY A 687 -27.20 -12.28 26.72
N ALA A 688 -28.41 -11.83 26.36
CA ALA A 688 -28.65 -11.19 25.07
C ALA A 688 -27.98 -9.81 24.97
N ASN A 689 -27.48 -9.47 23.78
CA ASN A 689 -27.00 -8.12 23.46
C ASN A 689 -28.13 -7.29 22.84
N LEU A 690 -28.64 -6.32 23.61
CA LEU A 690 -29.73 -5.40 23.29
C LEU A 690 -29.23 -3.93 23.23
N THR A 691 -27.96 -3.72 22.87
CA THR A 691 -27.37 -2.37 22.83
C THR A 691 -28.13 -1.48 21.83
N GLY A 692 -28.60 -0.31 22.27
CA GLY A 692 -29.28 0.69 21.45
C GLY A 692 -30.70 0.32 21.02
N ILE A 693 -31.27 -0.76 21.55
CA ILE A 693 -32.57 -1.27 21.09
C ILE A 693 -33.72 -0.35 21.54
N ASN A 694 -34.81 -0.34 20.76
CA ASN A 694 -36.07 0.26 21.18
C ASN A 694 -37.02 -0.79 21.74
N LEU A 695 -37.17 -0.82 23.06
CA LEU A 695 -38.11 -1.67 23.81
C LEU A 695 -39.32 -0.87 24.31
N SER A 696 -39.69 0.23 23.63
CA SER A 696 -40.84 1.03 24.04
C SER A 696 -42.13 0.22 24.00
N ASN A 697 -42.92 0.28 25.08
CA ASN A 697 -44.17 -0.46 25.26
C ASN A 697 -44.04 -1.99 25.19
N VAL A 698 -42.83 -2.53 25.41
CA VAL A 698 -42.59 -3.98 25.48
C VAL A 698 -42.93 -4.49 26.87
N ASP A 699 -43.60 -5.65 26.94
CA ASP A 699 -43.91 -6.30 28.20
C ASP A 699 -42.76 -7.24 28.63
N LEU A 700 -41.99 -6.84 29.67
CA LEU A 700 -40.90 -7.62 30.25
C LEU A 700 -41.26 -8.16 31.65
N THR A 701 -42.55 -8.31 31.95
CA THR A 701 -43.03 -8.85 33.24
C THR A 701 -42.47 -10.25 33.50
N ASN A 702 -41.89 -10.46 34.68
CA ASN A 702 -41.26 -11.72 35.10
C ASN A 702 -40.15 -12.25 34.16
N VAL A 703 -39.53 -11.40 33.34
CA VAL A 703 -38.47 -11.81 32.41
C VAL A 703 -37.14 -12.00 33.13
N ASN A 704 -36.41 -13.04 32.75
CA ASN A 704 -35.01 -13.20 33.14
C ASN A 704 -34.08 -12.37 32.24
N LEU A 705 -33.52 -11.27 32.77
CA LEU A 705 -32.56 -10.38 32.10
C LEU A 705 -31.13 -10.56 32.64
N THR A 706 -30.82 -11.74 33.20
CA THR A 706 -29.49 -11.99 33.79
C THR A 706 -28.40 -11.83 32.74
N GLY A 707 -27.42 -10.96 33.00
CA GLY A 707 -26.29 -10.71 32.09
C GLY A 707 -26.66 -10.02 30.77
N THR A 708 -27.88 -9.51 30.62
CA THR A 708 -28.33 -8.84 29.39
C THR A 708 -27.69 -7.45 29.25
N ASN A 709 -27.24 -7.10 28.04
CA ASN A 709 -26.68 -5.78 27.75
C ASN A 709 -27.74 -4.85 27.15
N LEU A 710 -28.23 -3.89 27.92
CA LEU A 710 -29.24 -2.87 27.56
C LEU A 710 -28.61 -1.47 27.43
N THR A 711 -27.32 -1.38 27.12
CA THR A 711 -26.64 -0.09 26.92
C THR A 711 -27.36 0.75 25.87
N ASN A 712 -27.66 2.01 26.16
CA ASN A 712 -28.40 2.95 25.28
C ASN A 712 -29.79 2.48 24.84
N ALA A 713 -30.40 1.49 25.51
CA ALA A 713 -31.74 1.02 25.16
C ALA A 713 -32.83 2.06 25.52
N THR A 714 -33.84 2.20 24.65
CA THR A 714 -35.06 2.97 24.93
C THR A 714 -36.09 2.06 25.60
N LEU A 715 -36.50 2.41 26.82
CA LEU A 715 -37.33 1.62 27.74
C LEU A 715 -38.65 2.33 28.09
N THR A 716 -39.07 3.33 27.31
CA THR A 716 -40.28 4.12 27.57
C THR A 716 -41.51 3.21 27.67
N ASN A 717 -42.23 3.27 28.79
CA ASN A 717 -43.40 2.45 29.10
C ASN A 717 -43.18 0.92 29.11
N ALA A 718 -41.94 0.42 29.10
CA ALA A 718 -41.67 -1.00 29.28
C ALA A 718 -41.97 -1.44 30.72
N THR A 719 -42.61 -2.60 30.89
CA THR A 719 -42.96 -3.16 32.21
C THR A 719 -41.85 -4.09 32.71
N PHE A 720 -41.35 -3.87 33.93
CA PHE A 720 -40.26 -4.67 34.53
C PHE A 720 -40.69 -5.44 35.79
N THR A 721 -42.00 -5.49 36.08
CA THR A 721 -42.52 -6.08 37.31
C THR A 721 -42.04 -7.54 37.45
N GLY A 722 -41.28 -7.82 38.50
CA GLY A 722 -40.75 -9.17 38.77
C GLY A 722 -39.58 -9.61 37.87
N ALA A 723 -39.06 -8.74 36.99
CA ALA A 723 -37.91 -9.07 36.15
C ALA A 723 -36.62 -9.22 36.98
N THR A 724 -35.76 -10.18 36.60
CA THR A 724 -34.46 -10.44 37.27
C THR A 724 -33.33 -9.71 36.54
N LEU A 725 -32.59 -8.83 37.25
CA LEU A 725 -31.58 -7.94 36.65
C LEU A 725 -30.11 -8.26 36.99
N THR A 726 -29.84 -9.42 37.59
CA THR A 726 -28.49 -9.79 38.04
C THR A 726 -27.47 -9.65 36.89
N SER A 727 -26.39 -8.89 37.12
CA SER A 727 -25.34 -8.62 36.12
C SER A 727 -25.82 -7.96 34.81
N ALA A 728 -27.03 -7.40 34.75
CA ALA A 728 -27.50 -6.65 33.58
C ALA A 728 -26.81 -5.28 33.46
N THR A 729 -26.68 -4.76 32.24
CA THR A 729 -26.05 -3.45 31.96
C THR A 729 -27.04 -2.46 31.40
N PHE A 730 -27.14 -1.27 31.99
CA PHE A 730 -28.12 -0.23 31.61
C PHE A 730 -27.52 1.13 31.23
N THR A 731 -26.20 1.20 31.05
CA THR A 731 -25.47 2.45 30.75
C THR A 731 -26.13 3.23 29.62
N GLY A 732 -26.51 4.50 29.86
CA GLY A 732 -27.12 5.37 28.85
C GLY A 732 -28.54 4.99 28.40
N SER A 733 -29.17 3.98 29.01
CA SER A 733 -30.58 3.64 28.73
C SER A 733 -31.56 4.64 29.33
N THR A 734 -32.83 4.60 28.88
CA THR A 734 -33.91 5.43 29.47
C THR A 734 -34.57 4.76 30.69
N LEU A 735 -33.85 3.90 31.42
CA LEU A 735 -34.37 3.22 32.61
C LEU A 735 -34.78 4.24 33.68
N THR A 736 -36.03 4.16 34.14
CA THR A 736 -36.55 5.03 35.20
C THR A 736 -36.36 4.42 36.59
N VAL A 737 -36.36 5.27 37.64
CA VAL A 737 -36.33 4.83 39.04
C VAL A 737 -37.50 3.89 39.35
N ALA A 738 -38.71 4.17 38.84
CA ALA A 738 -39.88 3.33 39.04
C ALA A 738 -39.71 1.93 38.42
N GLN A 739 -39.13 1.85 37.22
CA GLN A 739 -38.84 0.57 36.56
C GLN A 739 -37.75 -0.22 37.30
N LEU A 740 -36.70 0.45 37.79
CA LEU A 740 -35.66 -0.19 38.58
C LEU A 740 -36.20 -0.74 39.92
N LEU A 741 -37.11 -0.02 40.58
CA LEU A 741 -37.75 -0.48 41.82
C LEU A 741 -38.79 -1.58 41.59
N ALA A 742 -39.47 -1.57 40.44
CA ALA A 742 -40.39 -2.64 40.04
C ALA A 742 -39.66 -3.94 39.66
N ALA A 743 -38.38 -3.83 39.26
CA ALA A 743 -37.53 -4.96 38.91
C ALA A 743 -36.93 -5.64 40.14
N SER A 744 -37.58 -6.74 40.57
CA SER A 744 -37.23 -7.64 41.69
C SER A 744 -37.04 -6.99 43.09
N ALA A 745 -37.58 -7.65 44.11
CA ALA A 745 -37.47 -7.19 45.49
C ALA A 745 -36.07 -7.40 46.12
N ALA A 746 -35.19 -8.25 45.54
CA ALA A 746 -34.06 -8.86 46.29
C ALA A 746 -32.67 -8.84 45.63
N GLY A 747 -32.47 -8.42 44.36
CA GLY A 747 -31.17 -8.59 43.70
C GLY A 747 -30.77 -7.50 42.71
N LEU A 748 -29.75 -6.70 43.09
CA LEU A 748 -29.01 -5.78 42.21
C LEU A 748 -27.51 -6.13 42.21
N GLN A 749 -27.18 -7.40 42.46
CA GLN A 749 -25.80 -7.87 42.49
C GLN A 749 -25.16 -7.79 41.10
N GLY A 750 -23.95 -7.23 41.03
CA GLY A 750 -23.17 -7.14 39.79
C GLY A 750 -23.76 -6.24 38.70
N VAL A 751 -24.87 -5.54 38.96
CA VAL A 751 -25.53 -4.69 37.96
C VAL A 751 -24.62 -3.53 37.56
N ASN A 752 -24.65 -3.16 36.28
CA ASN A 752 -23.96 -1.99 35.79
C ASN A 752 -24.94 -0.83 35.54
N LEU A 753 -24.88 0.17 36.42
CA LEU A 753 -25.72 1.37 36.46
C LEU A 753 -24.91 2.64 36.18
N SER A 754 -23.78 2.50 35.48
CA SER A 754 -22.85 3.60 35.23
C SER A 754 -23.55 4.79 34.56
N GLY A 755 -23.30 6.00 35.07
CA GLY A 755 -23.81 7.26 34.53
C GLY A 755 -25.30 7.54 34.74
N LEU A 756 -26.06 6.64 35.37
CA LEU A 756 -27.50 6.85 35.60
C LEU A 756 -27.77 7.94 36.65
N ASN A 757 -28.88 8.65 36.49
CA ASN A 757 -29.39 9.57 37.50
C ASN A 757 -30.35 8.85 38.44
N LEU A 758 -29.85 8.52 39.64
CA LEU A 758 -30.57 7.89 40.74
C LEU A 758 -30.71 8.86 41.93
N SER A 759 -30.77 10.17 41.68
CA SER A 759 -30.92 11.15 42.75
C SER A 759 -32.21 10.94 43.54
N GLY A 760 -32.12 11.02 44.88
CA GLY A 760 -33.23 10.82 45.80
C GLY A 760 -33.72 9.38 45.94
N ILE A 761 -33.06 8.39 45.32
CA ILE A 761 -33.50 6.99 45.38
C ILE A 761 -33.41 6.43 46.81
N ASP A 762 -34.37 5.58 47.19
CA ASP A 762 -34.27 4.74 48.36
C ASP A 762 -33.76 3.34 47.95
N LEU A 763 -32.50 3.06 48.29
CA LEU A 763 -31.89 1.75 48.07
C LEU A 763 -31.80 0.93 49.36
N SER A 764 -32.48 1.34 50.44
CA SER A 764 -32.28 0.76 51.76
C SER A 764 -32.43 -0.77 51.78
N GLY A 765 -31.46 -1.46 52.39
CA GLY A 765 -31.43 -2.92 52.49
C GLY A 765 -31.18 -3.70 51.19
N LYS A 766 -30.94 -3.02 50.06
CA LYS A 766 -30.65 -3.70 48.78
C LYS A 766 -29.22 -4.25 48.74
N ASN A 767 -29.06 -5.35 48.02
CA ASN A 767 -27.75 -5.94 47.75
C ASN A 767 -27.18 -5.43 46.42
N LEU A 768 -26.22 -4.51 46.49
CA LEU A 768 -25.45 -3.97 45.37
C LEU A 768 -24.00 -4.47 45.39
N SER A 769 -23.75 -5.65 45.97
CA SER A 769 -22.39 -6.21 45.95
C SER A 769 -21.89 -6.38 44.52
N ASN A 770 -20.63 -5.98 44.29
CA ASN A 770 -19.96 -5.96 42.99
C ASN A 770 -20.66 -5.11 41.91
N ALA A 771 -21.60 -4.23 42.27
CA ALA A 771 -22.25 -3.35 41.30
C ALA A 771 -21.26 -2.33 40.71
N VAL A 772 -21.46 -1.97 39.44
CA VAL A 772 -20.71 -0.91 38.76
C VAL A 772 -21.56 0.36 38.74
N LEU A 773 -21.18 1.34 39.55
CA LEU A 773 -21.85 2.62 39.79
C LEU A 773 -21.00 3.80 39.32
N THR A 774 -20.17 3.58 38.30
CA THR A 774 -19.21 4.58 37.82
C THR A 774 -19.95 5.80 37.28
N GLY A 775 -19.67 7.00 37.79
CA GLY A 775 -20.32 8.24 37.33
C GLY A 775 -21.81 8.35 37.64
N THR A 776 -22.38 7.43 38.41
CA THR A 776 -23.81 7.46 38.78
C THR A 776 -24.10 8.64 39.70
N ASN A 777 -25.22 9.34 39.46
CA ASN A 777 -25.69 10.41 40.36
C ASN A 777 -26.60 9.80 41.45
N LEU A 778 -26.09 9.75 42.67
CA LEU A 778 -26.75 9.30 43.90
C LEU A 778 -26.99 10.48 44.87
N THR A 779 -27.13 11.70 44.35
CA THR A 779 -27.39 12.89 45.16
C THR A 779 -28.65 12.69 46.02
N ASN A 780 -28.56 12.92 47.33
CA ASN A 780 -29.64 12.70 48.30
C ASN A 780 -30.21 11.27 48.34
N ALA A 781 -29.47 10.27 47.85
CA ALA A 781 -29.91 8.88 47.93
C ALA A 781 -29.87 8.36 49.39
N THR A 782 -30.84 7.49 49.73
CA THR A 782 -30.84 6.76 51.01
C THR A 782 -30.15 5.42 50.80
N LEU A 783 -28.96 5.26 51.41
CA LEU A 783 -28.11 4.07 51.30
C LEU A 783 -28.07 3.27 52.61
N ALA A 784 -29.08 3.43 53.46
CA ALA A 784 -29.12 2.79 54.76
C ALA A 784 -29.10 1.25 54.63
N THR A 785 -28.28 0.58 55.45
CA THR A 785 -28.10 -0.90 55.46
C THR A 785 -27.75 -1.54 54.12
N VAL A 786 -27.36 -0.76 53.10
CA VAL A 786 -27.02 -1.28 51.77
C VAL A 786 -25.72 -2.08 51.81
N ASN A 787 -25.70 -3.21 51.10
CA ASN A 787 -24.47 -3.95 50.84
C ASN A 787 -23.82 -3.45 49.54
N LEU A 788 -22.74 -2.67 49.66
CA LEU A 788 -21.89 -2.17 48.56
C LEU A 788 -20.53 -2.89 48.52
N THR A 789 -20.44 -4.11 49.08
CA THR A 789 -19.17 -4.87 49.09
C THR A 789 -18.63 -5.04 47.67
N GLY A 790 -17.39 -4.59 47.42
CA GLY A 790 -16.74 -4.67 46.11
C GLY A 790 -17.35 -3.78 45.01
N ALA A 791 -18.26 -2.87 45.35
CA ALA A 791 -18.89 -2.00 44.36
C ALA A 791 -17.91 -0.94 43.82
N ASN A 792 -18.03 -0.59 42.54
CA ASN A 792 -17.23 0.45 41.92
C ASN A 792 -18.01 1.77 41.85
N LEU A 793 -17.68 2.73 42.71
CA LEU A 793 -18.28 4.08 42.75
C LEU A 793 -17.36 5.16 42.16
N THR A 794 -16.46 4.79 41.25
CA THR A 794 -15.55 5.75 40.62
C THR A 794 -16.33 6.90 39.96
N ASN A 795 -15.96 8.16 40.21
CA ASN A 795 -16.68 9.35 39.71
C ASN A 795 -18.16 9.49 40.13
N ALA A 796 -18.67 8.66 41.04
CA ALA A 796 -20.06 8.76 41.47
C ALA A 796 -20.30 10.06 42.27
N THR A 797 -21.50 10.65 42.12
CA THR A 797 -21.93 11.82 42.90
C THR A 797 -22.81 11.38 44.05
N LEU A 798 -22.31 11.45 45.29
CA LEU A 798 -23.00 11.06 46.52
C LEU A 798 -23.28 12.27 47.42
N THR A 799 -23.42 13.45 46.83
CA THR A 799 -23.72 14.70 47.55
C THR A 799 -25.00 14.55 48.36
N GLY A 800 -24.93 14.80 49.68
CA GLY A 800 -26.09 14.66 50.56
C GLY A 800 -26.61 13.22 50.76
N ALA A 801 -25.91 12.19 50.28
CA ALA A 801 -26.34 10.81 50.47
C ALA A 801 -26.29 10.38 51.94
N ALA A 802 -27.24 9.55 52.37
CA ALA A 802 -27.37 9.10 53.75
C ALA A 802 -26.87 7.65 53.93
N PHE A 803 -25.78 7.48 54.67
CA PHE A 803 -25.12 6.18 54.93
C PHE A 803 -25.52 5.53 56.27
N ASN A 804 -26.57 6.05 56.91
CA ASN A 804 -26.98 5.70 58.28
C ASN A 804 -27.28 4.19 58.42
N GLY A 805 -27.03 3.61 59.59
CA GLY A 805 -27.50 2.25 59.91
C GLY A 805 -26.67 1.09 59.38
N GLY A 806 -25.35 1.24 59.18
CA GLY A 806 -24.44 0.10 58.95
C GLY A 806 -24.20 -0.27 57.49
N THR A 807 -24.21 0.71 56.57
CA THR A 807 -23.83 0.53 55.17
C THR A 807 -22.47 -0.16 55.04
N ASN A 808 -22.39 -1.22 54.22
CA ASN A 808 -21.16 -1.98 54.05
C ASN A 808 -20.44 -1.57 52.75
N LEU A 809 -19.36 -0.78 52.88
CA LEU A 809 -18.48 -0.37 51.78
C LEU A 809 -17.22 -1.24 51.64
N THR A 810 -17.20 -2.44 52.24
CA THR A 810 -15.98 -3.28 52.27
C THR A 810 -15.46 -3.54 50.86
N GLY A 811 -14.24 -3.07 50.57
CA GLY A 811 -13.61 -3.24 49.25
C GLY A 811 -14.23 -2.40 48.13
N ALA A 812 -15.11 -1.45 48.41
CA ALA A 812 -15.67 -0.55 47.41
C ALA A 812 -14.64 0.50 46.93
N THR A 813 -14.65 0.83 45.64
CA THR A 813 -13.76 1.83 45.03
C THR A 813 -14.44 3.20 45.01
N LEU A 814 -13.78 4.24 45.55
CA LEU A 814 -14.30 5.61 45.69
C LEU A 814 -13.45 6.65 44.93
N THR A 815 -12.67 6.21 43.94
CA THR A 815 -11.79 7.08 43.16
C THR A 815 -12.59 8.22 42.53
N SER A 816 -12.22 9.47 42.82
CA SER A 816 -12.87 10.68 42.31
C SER A 816 -14.38 10.79 42.61
N ALA A 817 -14.89 10.04 43.60
CA ALA A 817 -16.27 10.19 44.07
C ALA A 817 -16.45 11.51 44.83
N THR A 818 -17.65 12.10 44.75
CA THR A 818 -18.00 13.33 45.47
C THR A 818 -18.92 13.02 46.64
N LEU A 819 -18.49 13.25 47.88
CA LEU A 819 -19.26 12.96 49.10
C LEU A 819 -19.61 14.22 49.90
N THR A 820 -19.59 15.40 49.27
CA THR A 820 -19.88 16.66 49.95
C THR A 820 -21.26 16.65 50.59
N GLY A 821 -21.31 16.91 51.91
CA GLY A 821 -22.57 16.95 52.67
C GLY A 821 -23.21 15.59 52.93
N ALA A 822 -22.54 14.47 52.63
CA ALA A 822 -23.04 13.15 52.99
C ALA A 822 -23.11 12.98 54.53
N THR A 823 -24.15 12.31 55.02
CA THR A 823 -24.39 12.09 56.46
C THR A 823 -24.16 10.63 56.84
N GLY A 824 -23.71 10.38 58.07
CA GLY A 824 -23.49 9.01 58.56
C GLY A 824 -22.17 8.38 58.13
N LEU A 825 -21.23 9.17 57.59
CA LEU A 825 -19.85 8.75 57.32
C LEU A 825 -19.08 8.63 58.64
N THR A 826 -19.07 7.44 59.23
CA THR A 826 -18.24 7.15 60.42
C THR A 826 -16.85 6.67 60.00
N SER A 827 -15.87 6.73 60.92
CA SER A 827 -14.53 6.17 60.68
C SER A 827 -14.60 4.71 60.21
N ALA A 828 -15.55 3.92 60.69
CA ALA A 828 -15.74 2.53 60.26
C ALA A 828 -16.20 2.40 58.80
N VAL A 829 -17.04 3.33 58.32
CA VAL A 829 -17.61 3.31 56.97
C VAL A 829 -16.55 3.64 55.91
N LEU A 830 -15.73 4.67 56.15
CA LEU A 830 -14.65 5.06 55.24
C LEU A 830 -13.40 4.16 55.36
N ALA A 831 -13.08 3.64 56.55
CA ALA A 831 -11.95 2.72 56.72
C ALA A 831 -12.18 1.39 56.00
N ALA A 832 -13.43 0.90 55.96
CA ALA A 832 -13.82 -0.32 55.25
C ALA A 832 -13.75 -0.19 53.72
N ALA A 833 -13.79 1.03 53.18
CA ALA A 833 -13.61 1.25 51.74
C ALA A 833 -12.21 0.82 51.28
N SER A 834 -12.09 0.49 49.99
CA SER A 834 -10.81 0.06 49.39
C SER A 834 -9.70 1.11 49.59
N THR A 835 -8.45 0.72 49.35
CA THR A 835 -7.30 1.65 49.38
C THR A 835 -7.34 2.69 48.26
N ALA A 836 -8.21 2.54 47.26
CA ALA A 836 -8.29 3.37 46.06
C ALA A 836 -9.27 4.56 46.23
N MET A 837 -8.76 5.66 46.79
CA MET A 837 -9.51 6.89 47.06
C MET A 837 -8.89 8.12 46.37
N SER A 838 -8.10 7.94 45.31
CA SER A 838 -7.44 9.05 44.61
C SER A 838 -8.47 9.99 43.98
N GLY A 839 -8.25 11.30 44.08
CA GLY A 839 -9.13 12.33 43.52
C GLY A 839 -10.44 12.54 44.29
N ILE A 840 -10.68 11.83 45.39
CA ILE A 840 -11.94 11.93 46.15
C ILE A 840 -12.18 13.37 46.64
N ASN A 841 -13.43 13.83 46.60
CA ASN A 841 -13.81 15.14 47.13
C ASN A 841 -14.48 15.00 48.50
N LEU A 842 -13.73 15.39 49.53
CA LEU A 842 -14.11 15.40 50.94
C LEU A 842 -14.05 16.83 51.52
N SER A 843 -14.12 17.85 50.68
CA SER A 843 -14.01 19.25 51.12
C SER A 843 -15.09 19.62 52.15
N GLY A 844 -14.67 20.37 53.18
CA GLY A 844 -15.53 20.81 54.28
C GLY A 844 -16.09 19.69 55.17
N GLN A 845 -15.68 18.43 55.00
CA GLN A 845 -16.13 17.33 55.84
C GLN A 845 -15.48 17.41 57.24
N ASN A 846 -16.23 17.02 58.27
CA ASN A 846 -15.68 16.81 59.61
C ASN A 846 -15.12 15.38 59.69
N LEU A 847 -13.79 15.26 59.65
CA LEU A 847 -13.04 14.02 59.60
C LEU A 847 -12.13 13.86 60.84
N GLY A 848 -12.49 14.49 61.97
CA GLY A 848 -11.70 14.41 63.20
C GLY A 848 -11.52 12.96 63.68
N SER A 849 -10.30 12.61 64.10
CA SER A 849 -9.93 11.25 64.56
C SER A 849 -10.14 10.12 63.54
N ILE A 850 -10.24 10.43 62.25
CA ILE A 850 -10.37 9.41 61.20
C ILE A 850 -9.06 8.62 61.03
N ASP A 851 -9.17 7.33 60.70
CA ASP A 851 -8.04 6.52 60.26
C ASP A 851 -7.99 6.43 58.72
N LEU A 852 -7.03 7.14 58.14
CA LEU A 852 -6.73 7.16 56.70
C LEU A 852 -5.34 6.57 56.43
N SER A 853 -4.78 5.81 57.37
CA SER A 853 -3.43 5.27 57.23
C SER A 853 -3.33 4.31 56.04
N GLY A 854 -2.23 4.42 55.28
CA GLY A 854 -1.96 3.62 54.09
C GLY A 854 -2.91 3.81 52.90
N LYS A 855 -3.89 4.74 52.97
CA LYS A 855 -4.86 4.97 51.88
C LYS A 855 -4.24 5.80 50.75
N ASN A 856 -4.67 5.55 49.52
CA ASN A 856 -4.31 6.39 48.38
C ASN A 856 -5.27 7.58 48.27
N LEU A 857 -4.81 8.75 48.72
CA LEU A 857 -5.50 10.04 48.68
C LEU A 857 -4.85 11.00 47.66
N SER A 858 -4.11 10.47 46.67
CA SER A 858 -3.47 11.33 45.68
C SER A 858 -4.51 12.16 44.93
N ASN A 859 -4.24 13.45 44.74
CA ASN A 859 -5.12 14.44 44.14
C ASN A 859 -6.48 14.64 44.86
N ALA A 860 -6.65 14.12 46.07
CA ALA A 860 -7.89 14.31 46.83
C ALA A 860 -8.13 15.79 47.16
N ASN A 861 -9.40 16.21 47.18
CA ASN A 861 -9.81 17.52 47.66
C ASN A 861 -10.24 17.43 49.13
N LEU A 862 -9.36 17.86 50.03
CA LEU A 862 -9.53 17.95 51.47
C LEU A 862 -9.61 19.42 51.94
N GLY A 863 -9.90 20.36 51.02
CA GLY A 863 -9.96 21.78 51.34
C GLY A 863 -10.97 22.08 52.45
N ASN A 864 -10.55 22.85 53.46
CA ASN A 864 -11.33 23.18 54.65
C ASN A 864 -11.86 21.96 55.45
N ALA A 865 -11.32 20.76 55.24
CA ALA A 865 -11.71 19.60 56.02
C ALA A 865 -11.17 19.70 57.47
N GLY A 866 -11.98 19.27 58.44
CA GLY A 866 -11.54 19.13 59.83
C GLY A 866 -10.81 17.81 60.01
N LEU A 867 -9.47 17.80 60.06
CA LEU A 867 -8.62 16.62 60.18
C LEU A 867 -7.95 16.53 61.57
N THR A 868 -8.54 17.16 62.59
CA THR A 868 -8.00 17.17 63.95
C THR A 868 -7.80 15.75 64.47
N SER A 869 -6.59 15.41 64.91
CA SER A 869 -6.19 14.06 65.36
C SER A 869 -6.36 12.94 64.34
N ALA A 870 -6.42 13.23 63.04
CA ALA A 870 -6.49 12.20 61.99
C ALA A 870 -5.18 11.40 61.86
N ASN A 871 -5.30 10.10 61.60
CA ASN A 871 -4.16 9.24 61.28
C ASN A 871 -3.96 9.19 59.76
N LEU A 872 -2.92 9.86 59.25
CA LEU A 872 -2.51 9.91 57.84
C LEU A 872 -1.17 9.17 57.62
N ASN A 873 -0.75 8.32 58.56
CA ASN A 873 0.53 7.61 58.45
C ASN A 873 0.56 6.72 57.20
N ASN A 874 1.67 6.76 56.45
CA ASN A 874 1.84 6.04 55.18
C ASN A 874 0.80 6.36 54.09
N ALA A 875 -0.01 7.40 54.24
CA ALA A 875 -0.97 7.79 53.21
C ALA A 875 -0.26 8.38 51.99
N ASN A 876 -0.79 8.11 50.79
CA ASN A 876 -0.35 8.79 49.59
C ASN A 876 -1.19 10.07 49.40
N LEU A 877 -0.62 11.23 49.67
CA LEU A 877 -1.23 12.56 49.53
C LEU A 877 -0.68 13.32 48.31
N THR A 878 -0.06 12.62 47.35
CA THR A 878 0.55 13.25 46.17
C THR A 878 -0.46 14.14 45.45
N GLY A 879 -0.20 15.44 45.30
CA GLY A 879 -1.09 16.39 44.63
C GLY A 879 -2.39 16.73 45.37
N ALA A 880 -2.58 16.26 46.61
CA ALA A 880 -3.81 16.52 47.37
C ALA A 880 -3.96 18.01 47.73
N ASN A 881 -5.19 18.53 47.68
CA ASN A 881 -5.53 19.87 48.11
C ASN A 881 -5.95 19.87 49.59
N LEU A 882 -5.08 20.39 50.45
CA LEU A 882 -5.28 20.54 51.89
C LEU A 882 -5.47 22.02 52.29
N SER A 883 -5.81 22.89 51.35
CA SER A 883 -5.91 24.33 51.60
C SER A 883 -6.97 24.63 52.68
N GLY A 884 -6.59 25.38 53.72
CA GLY A 884 -7.47 25.70 54.84
C GLY A 884 -7.86 24.52 55.74
N ALA A 885 -7.31 23.32 55.53
CA ALA A 885 -7.60 22.17 56.39
C ALA A 885 -7.00 22.34 57.80
N ASP A 886 -7.70 21.86 58.82
CA ASP A 886 -7.19 21.81 60.19
C ASP A 886 -6.52 20.45 60.47
N LEU A 887 -5.19 20.41 60.49
CA LEU A 887 -4.39 19.21 60.77
C LEU A 887 -3.87 19.17 62.22
N THR A 888 -4.49 19.91 63.14
CA THR A 888 -4.08 19.93 64.55
C THR A 888 -4.02 18.51 65.13
N LEU A 889 -2.85 18.10 65.62
CA LEU A 889 -2.57 16.75 66.17
C LEU A 889 -2.68 15.57 65.17
N ALA A 890 -2.69 15.81 63.85
CA ALA A 890 -2.67 14.73 62.87
C ALA A 890 -1.28 14.04 62.79
N THR A 891 -1.23 12.74 62.46
CA THR A 891 0.04 12.01 62.28
C THR A 891 0.32 11.74 60.81
N LEU A 892 1.54 12.04 60.33
CA LEU A 892 1.94 12.01 58.90
C LEU A 892 3.18 11.15 58.63
N THR A 893 3.59 10.31 59.59
CA THR A 893 4.81 9.52 59.48
C THR A 893 4.75 8.62 58.26
N GLY A 894 5.75 8.73 57.38
CA GLY A 894 5.82 7.94 56.15
C GLY A 894 4.85 8.36 55.04
N ALA A 895 4.11 9.46 55.20
CA ALA A 895 3.20 9.95 54.17
C ALA A 895 3.96 10.49 52.95
N ASN A 896 3.43 10.27 51.75
CA ASN A 896 3.94 10.88 50.51
C ASN A 896 3.17 12.17 50.24
N MET A 897 3.81 13.32 50.39
CA MET A 897 3.20 14.65 50.25
C MET A 897 3.67 15.39 48.98
N ALA A 898 4.23 14.67 48.01
CA ALA A 898 4.73 15.26 46.77
C ALA A 898 3.65 16.14 46.09
N SER A 899 3.99 17.37 45.72
CA SER A 899 3.08 18.33 45.07
C SER A 899 1.77 18.65 45.82
N ALA A 900 1.65 18.34 47.11
CA ALA A 900 0.45 18.68 47.89
C ALA A 900 0.32 20.20 48.10
N ILE A 901 -0.92 20.71 48.15
CA ILE A 901 -1.23 22.14 48.30
C ILE A 901 -1.64 22.41 49.75
N LEU A 902 -0.84 23.21 50.47
CA LEU A 902 -0.96 23.46 51.91
C LEU A 902 -1.29 24.92 52.26
N THR A 903 -1.81 25.69 51.29
CA THR A 903 -2.08 27.12 51.47
C THR A 903 -3.14 27.35 52.55
N GLY A 904 -2.78 28.05 53.62
CA GLY A 904 -3.69 28.34 54.74
C GLY A 904 -4.03 27.13 55.63
N ALA A 905 -3.41 25.96 55.45
CA ALA A 905 -3.59 24.81 56.33
C ALA A 905 -3.00 25.08 57.73
N THR A 906 -3.72 24.74 58.81
CA THR A 906 -3.33 24.97 60.21
C THR A 906 -2.91 23.68 60.91
N GLY A 907 -2.18 23.80 62.03
CA GLY A 907 -1.85 22.66 62.90
C GLY A 907 -0.68 21.75 62.47
N LEU A 908 0.00 22.06 61.35
CA LEU A 908 1.22 21.38 60.91
C LEU A 908 2.48 21.97 61.57
N THR A 909 3.24 21.12 62.26
CA THR A 909 4.57 21.42 62.81
C THR A 909 5.69 21.03 61.83
N TYR A 910 6.87 21.64 61.97
CA TYR A 910 8.04 21.33 61.14
C TYR A 910 8.53 19.87 61.32
N ALA A 911 8.44 19.33 62.55
CA ALA A 911 8.76 17.93 62.83
C ALA A 911 7.83 16.96 62.09
N GLN A 912 6.55 17.32 61.91
CA GLN A 912 5.61 16.53 61.12
C GLN A 912 5.96 16.54 59.62
N LEU A 913 6.43 17.66 59.06
CA LEU A 913 6.89 17.74 57.66
C LEU A 913 8.19 16.96 57.42
N ALA A 914 9.13 17.02 58.36
CA ALA A 914 10.38 16.25 58.30
C ALA A 914 10.14 14.73 58.44
N SER A 915 9.05 14.33 59.12
CA SER A 915 8.65 12.92 59.25
C SER A 915 7.95 12.33 58.02
N ALA A 916 7.65 13.16 57.01
CA ALA A 916 7.07 12.72 55.75
C ALA A 916 8.14 12.11 54.84
N ALA A 917 7.79 11.05 54.10
CA ALA A 917 8.76 10.27 53.32
C ALA A 917 9.13 10.92 51.97
N ASN A 918 8.31 11.82 51.43
CA ASN A 918 8.54 12.44 50.12
C ASN A 918 7.88 13.81 50.02
N LEU A 919 8.67 14.82 49.64
CA LEU A 919 8.28 16.23 49.50
C LEU A 919 8.53 16.78 48.08
N HIS A 920 8.74 15.90 47.10
CA HIS A 920 9.00 16.28 45.70
C HIS A 920 7.99 17.30 45.16
N GLY A 921 8.44 18.36 44.47
CA GLY A 921 7.56 19.35 43.85
C GLY A 921 6.64 20.13 44.80
N ILE A 922 6.85 20.04 46.12
CA ILE A 922 6.05 20.76 47.10
C ILE A 922 6.22 22.27 46.95
N ASN A 923 5.13 23.02 47.06
CA ASN A 923 5.18 24.48 47.06
C ASN A 923 5.17 25.01 48.50
N LEU A 924 6.33 25.47 48.97
CA LEU A 924 6.50 26.15 50.26
C LEU A 924 6.62 27.66 50.14
N SER A 925 6.59 28.21 48.91
CA SER A 925 6.63 29.66 48.69
C SER A 925 5.39 30.31 49.29
N ASN A 926 5.57 31.44 49.99
CA ASN A 926 4.55 32.16 50.79
C ASN A 926 4.16 31.59 52.16
N ARG A 927 4.85 30.58 52.70
CA ARG A 927 4.89 30.45 54.17
C ARG A 927 5.83 31.53 54.69
N THR A 928 5.29 32.53 55.37
CA THR A 928 6.05 33.62 55.98
C THR A 928 7.17 33.02 56.85
N LEU A 929 8.43 33.14 56.40
CA LEU A 929 9.67 32.61 56.99
C LEU A 929 9.82 31.07 56.93
N ALA A 930 10.17 30.54 55.74
CA ALA A 930 10.74 29.18 55.64
C ALA A 930 12.18 29.20 56.18
N ASP A 931 12.31 29.21 57.51
CA ASP A 931 13.57 29.06 58.24
C ASP A 931 14.01 27.59 58.14
N LEU A 932 14.76 27.26 57.08
CA LEU A 932 15.39 25.94 56.89
C LEU A 932 16.83 25.92 57.46
N HIS A 933 17.22 26.98 58.18
CA HIS A 933 18.55 27.17 58.73
C HIS A 933 18.96 25.98 59.61
N GLY A 934 20.12 25.39 59.31
CA GLY A 934 20.73 24.36 60.17
C GLY A 934 20.03 23.01 60.16
N LEU A 935 19.03 22.80 59.29
CA LEU A 935 18.35 21.52 59.17
C LEU A 935 19.23 20.45 58.51
N ASP A 936 19.02 19.20 58.93
CA ASP A 936 19.58 18.02 58.26
C ASP A 936 18.59 17.50 57.22
N LEU A 937 18.90 17.75 55.94
CA LEU A 937 18.14 17.27 54.78
C LEU A 937 18.94 16.23 53.98
N THR A 938 19.83 15.49 54.66
CA THR A 938 20.67 14.48 54.02
C THR A 938 19.82 13.47 53.25
N GLY A 939 20.10 13.30 51.96
CA GLY A 939 19.38 12.36 51.09
C GLY A 939 17.93 12.76 50.71
N ALA A 940 17.47 13.96 51.08
CA ALA A 940 16.12 14.41 50.76
C ALA A 940 15.91 14.59 49.25
N SER A 941 14.71 14.27 48.76
CA SER A 941 14.29 14.54 47.38
C SER A 941 13.54 15.87 47.32
N LEU A 942 14.21 16.90 46.80
CA LEU A 942 13.73 18.27 46.61
C LEU A 942 13.64 18.63 45.11
N LEU A 943 13.48 17.61 44.26
CA LEU A 943 13.42 17.77 42.81
C LEU A 943 12.29 18.76 42.44
N ASN A 944 12.62 19.77 41.63
CA ASN A 944 11.75 20.88 41.22
C ASN A 944 11.11 21.69 42.38
N ALA A 945 11.64 21.61 43.60
CA ALA A 945 11.12 22.38 44.71
C ALA A 945 11.32 23.89 44.46
N ASN A 946 10.30 24.70 44.79
CA ASN A 946 10.42 26.14 44.79
C ASN A 946 10.94 26.62 46.16
N LEU A 947 12.23 26.94 46.20
CA LEU A 947 12.95 27.42 47.39
C LEU A 947 13.41 28.88 47.22
N ALA A 948 12.78 29.65 46.33
CA ALA A 948 13.17 31.03 46.05
C ALA A 948 13.10 31.89 47.32
N ASN A 949 14.17 32.64 47.59
CA ASN A 949 14.34 33.46 48.80
C ASN A 949 14.35 32.70 50.14
N ALA A 950 14.51 31.38 50.14
CA ALA A 950 14.65 30.61 51.38
C ALA A 950 15.99 30.88 52.08
N ASP A 951 16.01 30.81 53.42
CA ASP A 951 17.26 30.77 54.19
C ASP A 951 17.72 29.31 54.34
N LEU A 952 18.79 28.95 53.62
CA LEU A 952 19.44 27.63 53.65
C LEU A 952 20.79 27.70 54.35
N SER A 953 21.03 28.72 55.17
CA SER A 953 22.30 28.91 55.86
C SER A 953 22.60 27.74 56.78
N ASN A 954 23.81 27.19 56.70
CA ASN A 954 24.27 26.02 57.47
C ASN A 954 23.41 24.75 57.31
N THR A 955 22.54 24.67 56.31
CA THR A 955 21.72 23.48 56.04
C THR A 955 22.58 22.36 55.46
N ASN A 956 22.38 21.12 55.91
CA ASN A 956 23.06 19.95 55.36
C ASN A 956 22.23 19.34 54.21
N LEU A 957 22.68 19.56 52.97
CA LEU A 957 22.08 19.03 51.74
C LEU A 957 22.90 17.87 51.14
N THR A 958 23.71 17.20 51.95
CA THR A 958 24.58 16.11 51.49
C THR A 958 23.73 14.98 50.87
N ASN A 959 24.12 14.52 49.68
CA ASN A 959 23.38 13.52 48.88
C ASN A 959 21.92 13.90 48.53
N ALA A 960 21.50 15.14 48.76
CA ALA A 960 20.14 15.57 48.41
C ALA A 960 19.99 15.71 46.90
N ASN A 961 18.78 15.44 46.39
CA ASN A 961 18.46 15.64 44.99
C ASN A 961 17.70 16.96 44.80
N LEU A 962 18.37 17.96 44.24
CA LEU A 962 17.81 19.29 43.96
C LEU A 962 17.59 19.53 42.46
N THR A 963 17.58 18.49 41.64
CA THR A 963 17.42 18.64 40.18
C THR A 963 16.23 19.56 39.85
N GLY A 964 16.46 20.60 39.03
CA GLY A 964 15.44 21.57 38.64
C GLY A 964 14.89 22.49 39.73
N ALA A 965 15.44 22.45 40.96
CA ALA A 965 15.02 23.34 42.04
C ALA A 965 15.32 24.82 41.73
N ILE A 966 14.47 25.71 42.25
CA ILE A 966 14.60 27.16 42.09
C ILE A 966 15.20 27.74 43.37
N LEU A 967 16.46 28.19 43.27
CA LEU A 967 17.23 28.77 44.39
C LEU A 967 17.51 30.26 44.19
N SER A 968 16.83 30.92 43.24
CA SER A 968 16.99 32.35 42.98
C SER A 968 16.73 33.17 44.25
N GLY A 969 17.74 33.92 44.70
CA GLY A 969 17.67 34.75 45.91
C GLY A 969 17.82 33.99 47.23
N ALA A 970 18.07 32.67 47.22
CA ALA A 970 18.28 31.89 48.44
C ALA A 970 19.65 32.18 49.08
N THR A 971 19.73 32.16 50.41
CA THR A 971 21.00 32.30 51.14
C THR A 971 21.61 30.92 51.40
N LEU A 972 22.80 30.64 50.83
CA LEU A 972 23.49 29.34 50.93
C LEU A 972 24.78 29.39 51.76
N THR A 973 24.97 30.44 52.56
CA THR A 973 26.21 30.61 53.33
C THR A 973 26.40 29.46 54.32
N GLY A 974 27.51 28.73 54.21
CA GLY A 974 27.82 27.58 55.06
C GLY A 974 27.03 26.30 54.75
N ALA A 975 26.19 26.28 53.71
CA ALA A 975 25.46 25.08 53.30
C ALA A 975 26.39 24.02 52.68
N THR A 976 26.18 22.74 53.00
CA THR A 976 26.94 21.62 52.39
C THR A 976 26.16 20.97 51.26
N LEU A 977 26.71 21.03 50.04
CA LEU A 977 26.15 20.44 48.81
C LEU A 977 26.92 19.19 48.35
N ALA A 978 27.65 18.53 49.26
CA ALA A 978 28.48 17.38 48.91
C ALA A 978 27.63 16.26 48.30
N ASN A 979 27.99 15.83 47.09
CA ASN A 979 27.26 14.82 46.29
C ASN A 979 25.78 15.16 46.03
N ALA A 980 25.39 16.43 46.17
CA ALA A 980 24.05 16.85 45.82
C ALA A 980 23.86 16.80 44.30
N ILE A 981 22.68 16.39 43.84
CA ILE A 981 22.34 16.37 42.42
C ILE A 981 21.77 17.74 42.05
N LEU A 982 22.54 18.53 41.27
CA LEU A 982 22.24 19.94 40.96
C LEU A 982 21.82 20.19 39.51
N THR A 983 21.52 19.13 38.76
CA THR A 983 21.20 19.22 37.34
C THR A 983 20.00 20.17 37.11
N GLY A 984 20.15 21.19 36.27
CA GLY A 984 19.07 22.13 35.95
C GLY A 984 18.65 23.08 37.08
N VAL A 985 19.40 23.14 38.17
CA VAL A 985 19.21 24.15 39.24
C VAL A 985 19.45 25.55 38.69
N THR A 986 18.60 26.51 39.05
CA THR A 986 18.75 27.92 38.66
C THR A 986 19.34 28.75 39.81
N GLY A 987 20.41 29.52 39.52
CA GLY A 987 21.10 30.39 40.49
C GLY A 987 22.60 30.14 40.76
N LEU A 988 23.33 29.37 39.92
CA LEU A 988 24.78 29.02 40.06
C LEU A 988 25.65 29.45 38.82
N ASN A 989 27.00 29.53 38.93
CA ASN A 989 27.96 29.95 37.87
C ASN A 989 28.63 28.77 37.10
N ALA A 990 29.12 28.92 35.85
CA ALA A 990 29.64 27.81 35.00
C ALA A 990 30.94 28.07 34.19
N ILE A 991 31.91 27.13 34.17
CA ILE A 991 33.16 27.17 33.37
C ILE A 991 33.24 25.98 32.40
N ASN A 992 33.71 26.23 31.16
CA ASN A 992 33.86 25.22 30.11
C ASN A 992 35.29 25.17 29.53
N PHE A 993 35.91 23.98 29.44
CA PHE A 993 37.23 23.75 28.84
C PHE A 993 37.09 22.96 27.52
N SER A 994 37.74 23.41 26.44
CA SER A 994 37.66 22.78 25.13
C SER A 994 39.03 22.58 24.48
N ALA A 995 39.12 21.61 23.55
CA ALA A 995 40.33 21.37 22.75
C ALA A 995 40.18 22.01 21.37
N GLY A 996 41.22 22.70 20.91
CA GLY A 996 41.41 23.12 19.53
C GLY A 996 41.86 21.97 18.62
N ALA A 997 42.04 22.27 17.34
CA ALA A 997 42.37 21.26 16.33
C ALA A 997 43.66 20.50 16.69
N HIS A 998 43.65 19.18 16.43
CA HIS A 998 44.78 18.27 16.63
C HIS A 998 45.13 17.92 18.09
N GLY A 999 44.16 18.03 19.01
CA GLY A 999 44.25 17.43 20.35
C GLY A 999 42.89 17.24 21.03
N SER A 1000 42.91 16.86 22.31
CA SER A 1000 41.73 16.56 23.14
C SER A 1000 41.92 17.01 24.60
N ILE A 1001 40.86 17.00 25.41
CA ILE A 1001 40.91 17.32 26.85
C ILE A 1001 40.65 16.06 27.69
N SER A 1002 41.44 15.87 28.74
CA SER A 1002 41.26 14.84 29.76
C SER A 1002 40.89 15.49 31.11
N GLY A 1003 39.73 15.11 31.68
CA GLY A 1003 39.10 15.72 32.86
C GLY A 1003 37.67 16.21 32.59
N THR A 1004 36.97 16.73 33.61
CA THR A 1004 35.59 17.22 33.46
C THR A 1004 35.57 18.61 32.80
N ALA A 1005 35.27 18.63 31.50
CA ALA A 1005 35.32 19.83 30.67
C ALA A 1005 34.33 20.92 31.10
N PHE A 1006 33.11 20.57 31.53
CA PHE A 1006 32.09 21.53 31.96
C PHE A 1006 31.84 21.42 33.46
N GLN A 1007 31.93 22.54 34.19
CA GLN A 1007 31.82 22.54 35.66
C GLN A 1007 30.95 23.72 36.14
N GLN A 1008 30.02 23.45 37.06
CA GLN A 1008 29.17 24.46 37.70
C GLN A 1008 29.57 24.63 39.17
N VAL A 1009 29.70 25.88 39.62
CA VAL A 1009 30.17 26.23 40.97
C VAL A 1009 29.34 27.37 41.55
N ALA A 1010 29.30 27.45 42.88
CA ALA A 1010 28.75 28.61 43.55
C ALA A 1010 29.56 29.88 43.18
N PRO A 1011 28.93 31.08 43.15
CA PRO A 1011 29.66 32.33 42.93
C PRO A 1011 30.84 32.48 43.92
N GLY A 1012 32.06 32.67 43.38
CA GLY A 1012 33.31 32.72 44.15
C GLY A 1012 34.02 31.36 44.37
N GLY A 1013 33.44 30.26 43.89
CA GLY A 1013 34.01 28.90 43.97
C GLY A 1013 35.11 28.62 42.92
N SER A 1014 35.80 27.48 43.03
CA SER A 1014 36.90 27.07 42.13
C SER A 1014 36.58 25.78 41.37
N THR A 1015 37.08 25.64 40.14
CA THR A 1015 36.94 24.42 39.32
C THR A 1015 38.00 23.37 39.68
N THR A 1016 37.71 22.12 39.34
CA THR A 1016 38.69 21.02 39.29
C THR A 1016 39.56 21.10 38.02
N ALA A 1017 40.76 20.51 38.05
CA ALA A 1017 41.76 20.63 36.98
C ALA A 1017 41.54 19.69 35.78
N VAL A 1018 41.89 20.16 34.57
CA VAL A 1018 41.80 19.43 33.29
C VAL A 1018 43.13 19.48 32.51
N THR A 1019 43.41 18.51 31.65
CA THR A 1019 44.69 18.38 30.90
C THR A 1019 44.50 18.33 29.39
N ALA A 1020 45.31 19.07 28.64
CA ALA A 1020 45.34 19.05 27.17
C ALA A 1020 46.20 17.88 26.64
N VAL A 1021 45.70 17.15 25.64
CA VAL A 1021 46.33 15.94 25.10
C VAL A 1021 46.52 16.07 23.59
N PRO A 1022 47.75 16.26 23.08
CA PRO A 1022 48.02 16.38 21.65
C PRO A 1022 47.84 15.05 20.90
N ASN A 1023 47.38 15.11 19.65
CA ASN A 1023 47.36 13.96 18.75
C ASN A 1023 48.77 13.63 18.23
N ALA A 1024 48.98 12.41 17.74
CA ALA A 1024 50.27 11.96 17.20
C ALA A 1024 50.78 12.89 16.07
N GLY A 1025 52.03 13.32 16.15
CA GLY A 1025 52.65 14.27 15.21
C GLY A 1025 52.44 15.74 15.54
N TYR A 1026 51.75 16.06 16.64
CA TYR A 1026 51.48 17.42 17.13
C TYR A 1026 51.86 17.57 18.60
N HIS A 1027 52.09 18.81 19.06
CA HIS A 1027 52.33 19.17 20.46
C HIS A 1027 51.50 20.38 20.90
N PHE A 1028 51.20 20.44 22.20
CA PHE A 1028 50.43 21.52 22.83
C PHE A 1028 51.26 22.80 22.96
N ILE A 1029 50.61 23.95 22.82
CA ILE A 1029 51.27 25.26 22.92
C ILE A 1029 50.66 26.18 24.00
N ALA A 1030 49.33 26.25 24.16
CA ALA A 1030 48.69 27.14 25.13
C ALA A 1030 47.19 26.87 25.34
N TRP A 1031 46.67 27.27 26.51
CA TRP A 1031 45.26 27.53 26.81
C TRP A 1031 44.96 29.00 26.56
N VAL A 1032 43.87 29.28 25.85
CA VAL A 1032 43.42 30.62 25.51
C VAL A 1032 41.97 30.86 25.91
N ASP A 1033 41.56 32.12 26.08
CA ASP A 1033 40.13 32.47 26.15
C ASP A 1033 39.48 32.46 24.75
N ALA A 1034 38.17 32.70 24.69
CA ALA A 1034 37.43 32.78 23.43
C ALA A 1034 37.90 33.91 22.49
N ALA A 1035 38.68 34.88 22.98
CA ALA A 1035 39.29 35.95 22.18
C ALA A 1035 40.73 35.61 21.75
N ASN A 1036 41.19 34.37 21.98
CA ASN A 1036 42.54 33.86 21.72
C ASN A 1036 43.66 34.50 22.58
N ASN A 1037 43.34 35.11 23.72
CA ASN A 1037 44.37 35.57 24.64
C ASN A 1037 44.94 34.38 25.41
N VAL A 1038 46.27 34.25 25.47
CA VAL A 1038 46.95 33.17 26.20
C VAL A 1038 46.75 33.32 27.70
N LEU A 1039 46.08 32.34 28.31
CA LEU A 1039 45.78 32.26 29.74
C LEU A 1039 46.80 31.39 30.49
N SER A 1040 47.28 30.31 29.86
CA SER A 1040 48.26 29.40 30.45
C SER A 1040 48.99 28.61 29.37
N THR A 1041 50.31 28.39 29.51
CA THR A 1041 51.09 27.50 28.62
C THR A 1041 51.38 26.15 29.27
N VAL A 1042 50.75 25.86 30.42
CA VAL A 1042 50.89 24.60 31.15
C VAL A 1042 49.83 23.61 30.69
N LEU A 1043 50.23 22.36 30.49
CA LEU A 1043 49.37 21.30 29.93
C LEU A 1043 48.08 21.06 30.76
N THR A 1044 48.18 21.11 32.09
CA THR A 1044 47.07 20.92 33.04
C THR A 1044 46.66 22.24 33.70
N HIS A 1045 45.36 22.56 33.77
CA HIS A 1045 44.85 23.85 34.20
C HIS A 1045 43.52 23.79 34.99
N SER A 1046 43.29 24.72 35.93
CA SER A 1046 42.03 24.96 36.67
C SER A 1046 41.79 26.45 36.90
N VAL A 1047 40.53 26.86 37.11
CA VAL A 1047 40.12 28.26 37.35
C VAL A 1047 39.65 28.43 38.79
N SER A 1048 40.18 29.44 39.50
CA SER A 1048 39.76 29.75 40.87
C SER A 1048 38.97 31.06 40.95
N ASN A 1049 38.10 31.19 41.96
CA ASN A 1049 37.26 32.37 42.21
C ASN A 1049 36.35 32.78 41.03
N VAL A 1050 35.47 31.87 40.63
CA VAL A 1050 34.56 32.03 39.49
C VAL A 1050 33.42 32.98 39.85
N THR A 1051 33.54 34.22 39.42
CA THR A 1051 32.51 35.25 39.59
C THR A 1051 31.54 35.34 38.41
N VAL A 1052 31.95 34.90 37.23
CA VAL A 1052 31.15 34.86 36.00
C VAL A 1052 31.46 33.61 35.18
N SER A 1053 30.52 33.19 34.35
CA SER A 1053 30.67 32.02 33.48
C SER A 1053 31.61 32.27 32.29
N ASN A 1054 32.46 31.30 31.89
CA ASN A 1054 33.45 31.50 30.80
C ASN A 1054 33.89 30.18 30.09
N THR A 1055 34.56 30.29 28.92
CA THR A 1055 35.12 29.16 28.13
C THR A 1055 36.62 29.33 27.81
N LEU A 1056 37.41 28.26 27.98
CA LEU A 1056 38.87 28.20 27.74
C LEU A 1056 39.22 27.11 26.71
N ILE A 1057 40.14 27.37 25.77
CA ILE A 1057 40.47 26.51 24.60
C ILE A 1057 41.96 26.11 24.58
N ALA A 1058 42.31 24.83 24.40
CA ALA A 1058 43.69 24.34 24.24
C ALA A 1058 44.17 24.32 22.77
N LEU A 1059 45.38 24.81 22.46
CA LEU A 1059 45.93 24.89 21.10
C LEU A 1059 47.09 23.90 20.84
N PHE A 1060 47.18 23.35 19.62
CA PHE A 1060 48.17 22.33 19.21
C PHE A 1060 48.79 22.61 17.82
N VAL A 1061 50.06 22.25 17.59
CA VAL A 1061 50.81 22.45 16.31
C VAL A 1061 51.71 21.25 15.95
N ALA A 1062 52.07 21.07 14.67
CA ALA A 1062 52.83 19.91 14.16
C ALA A 1062 54.32 19.88 14.62
N ASN A 1063 54.91 18.68 14.70
CA ASN A 1063 56.32 18.47 15.10
C ASN A 1063 57.32 18.72 13.94
N ASP A 1064 58.52 19.25 14.25
CA ASP A 1064 59.59 19.58 13.29
C ASP A 1064 60.79 18.60 13.45
N ASN A 1065 61.22 17.89 12.39
CA ASN A 1065 62.24 16.83 12.51
C ASN A 1065 63.69 17.31 12.32
N THR A 1066 63.97 18.59 12.56
CA THR A 1066 65.31 19.16 12.39
C THR A 1066 66.30 18.59 13.40
N VAL A 1067 67.48 18.11 12.95
CA VAL A 1067 68.59 17.70 13.84
C VAL A 1067 69.25 18.95 14.41
N THR A 1068 69.23 19.09 15.74
CA THR A 1068 69.72 20.31 16.41
C THR A 1068 71.01 20.10 17.18
N SER A 1069 71.36 18.85 17.50
CA SER A 1069 72.57 18.52 18.25
C SER A 1069 73.07 17.15 17.85
N ILE A 1070 74.39 16.97 17.75
CA ILE A 1070 75.03 15.67 17.55
C ILE A 1070 76.27 15.56 18.45
N ILE A 1071 76.44 14.42 19.11
CA ILE A 1071 77.59 14.12 19.95
C ILE A 1071 78.15 12.73 19.64
N GLN A 1072 79.45 12.56 19.84
CA GLN A 1072 80.13 11.27 19.71
C GLN A 1072 80.31 10.63 21.09
N ASP A 1073 80.22 9.31 21.15
CA ASP A 1073 80.51 8.56 22.36
C ASP A 1073 82.01 8.67 22.73
N PRO A 1074 82.36 9.12 23.95
CA PRO A 1074 83.75 9.39 24.30
C PRO A 1074 84.69 8.17 24.29
N ALA A 1075 84.17 6.95 24.48
CA ALA A 1075 85.00 5.73 24.53
C ALA A 1075 84.90 4.88 23.25
N THR A 1076 83.83 5.05 22.46
CA THR A 1076 83.59 4.29 21.23
C THR A 1076 83.34 5.24 20.05
N PRO A 1077 84.39 5.70 19.34
CA PRO A 1077 84.24 6.72 18.30
C PRO A 1077 83.26 6.38 17.15
N ALA A 1078 82.95 5.10 16.92
CA ALA A 1078 81.94 4.71 15.94
C ALA A 1078 80.48 4.93 16.40
N THR A 1079 80.24 5.22 17.68
CA THR A 1079 78.91 5.46 18.23
C THR A 1079 78.62 6.96 18.29
N LEU A 1080 77.50 7.39 17.70
CA LEU A 1080 77.05 8.79 17.66
C LEU A 1080 75.61 8.90 18.16
N PHE A 1081 75.25 10.06 18.72
CA PHE A 1081 73.90 10.40 19.16
C PHE A 1081 73.46 11.74 18.57
N ALA A 1082 72.25 11.80 18.03
CA ALA A 1082 71.67 13.00 17.42
C ALA A 1082 70.33 13.34 18.09
N GLY A 1083 70.16 14.61 18.46
CA GLY A 1083 68.93 15.14 19.06
C GLY A 1083 68.14 15.94 18.02
N LEU A 1084 66.84 15.69 17.93
CA LEU A 1084 65.92 16.33 16.98
C LEU A 1084 64.83 17.13 17.70
N ASP A 1085 64.38 18.23 17.06
CA ASP A 1085 63.39 19.17 17.62
C ASP A 1085 61.93 18.69 17.55
N GLY A 1086 61.63 17.53 18.13
CA GLY A 1086 60.26 16.98 18.18
C GLY A 1086 60.19 15.50 17.84
N ALA A 1087 61.33 14.90 17.49
CA ALA A 1087 61.49 13.47 17.26
C ALA A 1087 62.43 12.79 18.27
N GLY A 1088 62.96 13.51 19.26
CA GLY A 1088 63.77 12.94 20.33
C GLY A 1088 65.22 12.64 19.95
N VAL A 1089 65.84 11.67 20.63
CA VAL A 1089 67.24 11.27 20.43
C VAL A 1089 67.34 10.01 19.55
N TYR A 1090 68.27 10.04 18.62
CA TYR A 1090 68.63 8.93 17.74
C TYR A 1090 70.09 8.52 17.99
N LYS A 1091 70.38 7.23 17.81
CA LYS A 1091 71.70 6.62 17.99
C LYS A 1091 72.16 5.93 16.71
N SER A 1092 73.43 6.09 16.38
CA SER A 1092 74.16 5.35 15.37
C SER A 1092 75.31 4.59 16.04
N THR A 1093 75.60 3.36 15.59
CA THR A 1093 76.75 2.55 16.08
C THR A 1093 77.80 2.29 14.99
N ASN A 1094 77.63 2.88 13.80
CA ASN A 1094 78.47 2.66 12.62
C ASN A 1094 78.95 3.99 12.00
N SER A 1095 79.34 4.94 12.84
CA SER A 1095 79.86 6.26 12.48
C SER A 1095 78.91 7.14 11.66
N GLY A 1096 77.60 6.95 11.81
CA GLY A 1096 76.56 7.78 11.22
C GLY A 1096 75.99 7.24 9.93
N ALA A 1097 76.39 6.03 9.50
CA ALA A 1097 75.84 5.43 8.29
C ALA A 1097 74.36 5.04 8.46
N ASN A 1098 73.94 4.57 9.65
CA ASN A 1098 72.55 4.30 9.97
C ASN A 1098 72.19 4.81 11.37
N TRP A 1099 70.96 5.34 11.51
CA TRP A 1099 70.45 5.91 12.75
C TRP A 1099 69.16 5.21 13.17
N ASN A 1100 69.07 4.85 14.45
CA ASN A 1100 67.88 4.27 15.06
C ASN A 1100 67.41 5.16 16.21
N VAL A 1101 66.10 5.25 16.42
CA VAL A 1101 65.56 6.00 17.57
C VAL A 1101 66.04 5.35 18.87
N ALA A 1102 66.38 6.15 19.88
CA ALA A 1102 66.55 5.64 21.24
C ALA A 1102 65.21 5.03 21.68
N SER A 1103 65.23 3.73 22.02
CA SER A 1103 64.04 2.87 22.08
C SER A 1103 62.98 3.29 23.09
N THR A 1104 63.33 4.05 24.13
CA THR A 1104 62.40 4.47 25.20
C THR A 1104 62.70 5.88 25.68
N GLN A 1105 61.92 6.83 25.17
CA GLN A 1105 62.00 8.26 25.48
C GLN A 1105 60.59 8.87 25.58
N PRO A 1106 60.40 10.00 26.27
CA PRO A 1106 59.11 10.70 26.29
C PRO A 1106 58.62 11.02 24.86
N ALA A 1107 57.33 10.79 24.61
CA ALA A 1107 56.73 11.07 23.30
C ALA A 1107 56.85 12.56 22.96
N ASN A 1108 57.20 12.87 21.70
CA ASN A 1108 57.41 14.23 21.18
C ASN A 1108 58.50 15.04 21.91
N LEU A 1109 59.53 14.36 22.45
CA LEU A 1109 60.67 15.03 23.09
C LEU A 1109 61.38 15.95 22.07
N ARG A 1110 61.37 17.25 22.35
CA ARG A 1110 62.08 18.27 21.57
C ARG A 1110 63.48 18.44 22.12
N VAL A 1111 64.47 17.77 21.55
CA VAL A 1111 65.86 17.85 22.02
C VAL A 1111 66.52 19.04 21.34
N LYS A 1112 67.12 19.95 22.11
CA LYS A 1112 67.92 21.06 21.60
C LYS A 1112 69.41 20.87 21.82
N ALA A 1113 69.79 20.23 22.91
CA ALA A 1113 71.20 19.99 23.23
C ALA A 1113 71.42 18.60 23.83
N LEU A 1114 72.57 18.02 23.50
CA LEU A 1114 73.06 16.76 24.05
C LEU A 1114 74.45 16.96 24.66
N ALA A 1115 74.74 16.24 25.73
CA ALA A 1115 76.07 16.16 26.33
C ALA A 1115 76.37 14.73 26.82
N ALA A 1116 77.63 14.30 26.73
CA ALA A 1116 78.08 13.00 27.24
C ALA A 1116 79.13 13.19 28.32
N LYS A 1117 79.00 12.45 29.42
CA LYS A 1117 80.08 12.30 30.41
C LYS A 1117 81.00 11.13 30.05
N ASP A 1118 80.36 10.00 29.75
CA ASP A 1118 80.96 8.73 29.35
C ASP A 1118 79.92 7.95 28.53
N SER A 1119 80.27 6.75 28.07
CA SER A 1119 79.41 5.96 27.19
C SER A 1119 78.07 5.57 27.80
N ASN A 1120 77.92 5.58 29.13
CA ASN A 1120 76.67 5.22 29.78
C ASN A 1120 75.89 6.44 30.22
N ASN A 1121 76.57 7.50 30.67
CA ASN A 1121 75.95 8.70 31.24
C ASN A 1121 75.82 9.81 30.20
N LEU A 1122 74.64 9.88 29.58
CA LEU A 1122 74.29 10.85 28.55
C LEU A 1122 73.18 11.78 29.04
N TYR A 1123 73.18 13.02 28.55
CA TYR A 1123 72.24 14.05 28.94
C TYR A 1123 71.62 14.70 27.71
N ALA A 1124 70.32 14.92 27.77
CA ALA A 1124 69.54 15.55 26.72
C ALA A 1124 68.67 16.64 27.34
N ALA A 1125 68.52 17.75 26.67
CA ALA A 1125 67.60 18.79 27.11
C ALA A 1125 67.01 19.56 25.94
N GLY A 1126 65.87 20.19 26.20
CA GLY A 1126 65.20 21.05 25.23
C GLY A 1126 63.97 21.72 25.81
N TYR A 1127 62.92 21.89 25.01
CA TYR A 1127 61.77 22.72 25.38
C TYR A 1127 60.88 22.04 26.43
N GLY A 1128 60.72 22.70 27.59
CA GLY A 1128 59.70 22.46 28.60
C GLY A 1128 60.02 21.38 29.63
N SER A 1129 60.91 20.44 29.31
CA SER A 1129 61.16 19.25 30.13
C SER A 1129 62.41 19.32 31.02
N GLY A 1130 63.17 20.41 30.96
CA GLY A 1130 64.46 20.54 31.65
C GLY A 1130 65.49 19.58 31.07
N VAL A 1131 66.38 19.06 31.93
CA VAL A 1131 67.39 18.06 31.55
C VAL A 1131 66.88 16.65 31.84
N LEU A 1132 67.15 15.75 30.91
CA LEU A 1132 66.94 14.31 31.00
C LEU A 1132 68.29 13.59 30.98
N LYS A 1133 68.34 12.42 31.61
CA LYS A 1133 69.53 11.58 31.72
C LYS A 1133 69.27 10.16 31.24
N SER A 1134 70.26 9.61 30.56
CA SER A 1134 70.41 8.19 30.28
C SER A 1134 71.63 7.66 31.03
N THR A 1135 71.53 6.45 31.56
CA THR A 1135 72.62 5.73 32.25
C THR A 1135 72.97 4.40 31.55
N ASP A 1136 72.43 4.18 30.36
CA ASP A 1136 72.47 2.91 29.62
C ASP A 1136 72.85 3.09 28.14
N SER A 1137 73.73 4.06 27.87
CA SER A 1137 74.20 4.40 26.52
C SER A 1137 73.07 4.85 25.58
N GLY A 1138 72.11 5.60 26.11
CA GLY A 1138 71.05 6.24 25.34
C GLY A 1138 69.92 5.30 24.92
N ALA A 1139 69.76 4.14 25.55
CA ALA A 1139 68.65 3.23 25.28
C ALA A 1139 67.36 3.68 26.00
N THR A 1140 67.48 4.21 27.21
CA THR A 1140 66.40 4.82 27.99
C THR A 1140 66.75 6.24 28.43
N TRP A 1141 65.76 7.13 28.46
CA TRP A 1141 65.89 8.51 28.90
C TRP A 1141 64.87 8.86 29.96
N THR A 1142 65.35 9.38 31.10
CA THR A 1142 64.50 9.72 32.27
C THR A 1142 64.67 11.19 32.65
N ALA A 1143 63.58 11.85 33.04
CA ALA A 1143 63.63 13.24 33.46
C ALA A 1143 64.40 13.38 34.78
N CYS A 1144 65.32 14.34 34.85
CA CYS A 1144 66.02 14.65 36.09
C CYS A 1144 65.09 15.40 37.07
N ALA A 1145 65.49 15.48 38.34
CA ALA A 1145 64.76 16.26 39.32
C ALA A 1145 64.71 17.76 38.95
N ASN A 1146 65.76 18.27 38.27
CA ASN A 1146 65.85 19.66 37.79
C ASN A 1146 65.59 20.71 38.88
N THR A 1147 65.85 20.36 40.14
CA THR A 1147 65.57 21.23 41.29
C THR A 1147 66.39 22.51 41.17
N ASN A 1148 65.73 23.66 41.32
CA ASN A 1148 66.28 25.02 41.16
C ASN A 1148 66.71 25.41 39.74
N LEU A 1149 66.40 24.60 38.71
CA LEU A 1149 66.47 25.05 37.32
C LEU A 1149 65.20 25.83 36.99
N THR A 1150 65.22 27.13 37.24
CA THR A 1150 64.01 27.98 37.19
C THR A 1150 63.42 28.15 35.79
N ASN A 1151 64.19 27.85 34.74
CA ASN A 1151 63.71 27.79 33.37
C ASN A 1151 64.04 26.42 32.75
N LEU A 1152 62.99 25.64 32.49
CA LEU A 1152 63.09 24.28 31.95
C LEU A 1152 63.29 24.24 30.43
N ASN A 1153 63.30 25.39 29.74
CA ASN A 1153 63.68 25.50 28.33
C ASN A 1153 65.20 25.62 28.21
N VAL A 1154 65.90 24.49 28.23
CA VAL A 1154 67.35 24.45 28.11
C VAL A 1154 67.74 24.47 26.64
N LYS A 1155 68.51 25.49 26.24
CA LYS A 1155 68.91 25.71 24.84
C LYS A 1155 70.26 25.09 24.51
N SER A 1156 71.14 24.99 25.49
CA SER A 1156 72.50 24.44 25.32
C SER A 1156 72.93 23.66 26.57
N LEU A 1157 73.69 22.59 26.36
CA LEU A 1157 74.29 21.77 27.40
C LEU A 1157 75.76 21.52 27.07
N THR A 1158 76.62 21.64 28.08
CA THR A 1158 78.03 21.22 27.96
C THR A 1158 78.55 20.70 29.30
N MET A 1159 79.62 19.91 29.25
CA MET A 1159 80.24 19.30 30.42
C MET A 1159 81.74 19.57 30.43
N ASP A 1160 82.29 19.87 31.60
CA ASP A 1160 83.73 20.02 31.78
C ASP A 1160 84.44 18.70 32.10
N ALA A 1161 85.78 18.70 32.06
CA ALA A 1161 86.60 17.52 32.30
C ALA A 1161 86.48 16.93 33.72
N ALA A 1162 85.96 17.71 34.68
CA ALA A 1162 85.68 17.23 36.04
C ALA A 1162 84.28 16.60 36.15
N GLY A 1163 83.46 16.66 35.09
CA GLY A 1163 82.13 16.07 35.00
C GLY A 1163 81.01 16.99 35.49
N LYS A 1164 81.26 18.31 35.61
CA LYS A 1164 80.25 19.30 35.97
C LYS A 1164 79.42 19.67 34.74
N LEU A 1165 78.09 19.66 34.86
CA LEU A 1165 77.18 19.93 33.75
C LEU A 1165 76.68 21.38 33.80
N TYR A 1166 76.76 22.08 32.67
CA TYR A 1166 76.33 23.47 32.52
C TYR A 1166 75.15 23.52 31.55
N ALA A 1167 74.09 24.23 31.94
CA ALA A 1167 72.87 24.44 31.15
C ALA A 1167 72.69 25.93 30.85
N GLY A 1168 72.65 26.25 29.56
CA GLY A 1168 72.29 27.58 29.07
C GLY A 1168 70.78 27.68 28.84
N THR A 1169 70.14 28.63 29.49
CA THR A 1169 68.70 28.90 29.36
C THR A 1169 68.48 30.39 29.06
N GLU A 1170 67.26 30.76 28.70
CA GLU A 1170 66.87 32.18 28.57
C GLU A 1170 66.91 32.94 29.90
N ALA A 1171 66.93 32.23 31.04
CA ALA A 1171 67.10 32.81 32.38
C ALA A 1171 68.57 32.85 32.85
N GLY A 1172 69.52 32.57 31.96
CA GLY A 1172 70.96 32.55 32.25
C GLY A 1172 71.57 31.15 32.31
N ILE A 1173 72.81 31.07 32.79
CA ILE A 1173 73.59 29.84 32.92
C ILE A 1173 73.38 29.22 34.32
N PHE A 1174 73.07 27.93 34.33
CA PHE A 1174 72.94 27.11 35.51
C PHE A 1174 73.96 25.98 35.50
N VAL A 1175 74.42 25.58 36.68
CA VAL A 1175 75.45 24.54 36.81
C VAL A 1175 75.05 23.49 37.83
N SER A 1176 75.24 22.23 37.48
CA SER A 1176 75.00 21.06 38.30
C SER A 1176 76.30 20.26 38.51
N THR A 1177 76.60 19.95 39.76
CA THR A 1177 77.74 19.09 40.16
C THR A 1177 77.34 17.65 40.44
N ASP A 1178 76.04 17.37 40.55
CA ASP A 1178 75.49 16.03 40.84
C ASP A 1178 74.91 15.35 39.59
N GLY A 1179 75.12 15.93 38.41
CA GLY A 1179 74.71 15.37 37.14
C GLY A 1179 73.20 15.42 36.93
N CYS A 1180 72.66 16.65 36.88
CA CYS A 1180 71.30 17.13 36.60
C CYS A 1180 70.24 17.09 37.73
N GLY A 1181 70.61 16.70 38.96
CA GLY A 1181 69.67 16.64 40.09
C GLY A 1181 69.31 18.04 40.61
N THR A 1182 70.34 18.80 41.00
CA THR A 1182 70.21 20.15 41.53
C THR A 1182 71.04 21.14 40.71
N TRP A 1183 70.52 22.37 40.58
CA TRP A 1183 71.11 23.42 39.75
C TRP A 1183 71.34 24.72 40.51
N THR A 1184 72.49 25.35 40.27
CA THR A 1184 72.84 26.66 40.85
C THR A 1184 73.11 27.66 39.73
N ALA A 1185 72.44 28.82 39.77
CA ALA A 1185 72.65 29.89 38.79
C ALA A 1185 74.06 30.48 38.90
N GLN A 1186 74.76 30.62 37.78
CA GLN A 1186 76.13 31.15 37.67
C GLN A 1186 76.22 32.10 36.47
N SER A 1187 75.34 33.12 36.44
CA SER A 1187 75.20 34.04 35.31
C SER A 1187 75.93 35.38 35.50
N ALA A 1188 76.76 35.51 36.55
CA ALA A 1188 77.44 36.76 36.86
C ALA A 1188 78.41 37.17 35.74
N GLY A 1189 78.29 38.42 35.26
CA GLY A 1189 79.14 38.97 34.19
C GLY A 1189 78.63 38.76 32.76
N LEU A 1190 77.48 38.10 32.59
CA LEU A 1190 76.73 38.05 31.34
C LEU A 1190 75.59 39.09 31.38
N PRO A 1191 75.30 39.81 30.28
CA PRO A 1191 74.27 40.84 30.25
C PRO A 1191 72.85 40.28 30.45
#